data_AF-A0A0R1VPD2-F1
#
_entry.id   AF-A0A0R1VPD2-F1
#
_cell.length_a   1.000
_cell.length_b   1.000
_cell.length_c   1.000
_cell.angle_alpha   90.00
_cell.angle_beta   90.00
_cell.angle_gamma   90.00
#
_symmetry.space_group_name_H-M   'P 1'
#
loop_
_entity.id
_entity.type
_entity.pdbx_description
1 polymer ?
#
loop_
_entity_poly.entity_id
_entity_poly.type
_entity_poly.pdbx_seq_one_letter_code
_entity_poly.pdbx_strand_id
1 'polypeptide(L)'
;MKKGDKMADKKLLLIDGNSVAFRAFYALYRQLESFKSPDGLHTNAIYAFKNMLDVLLKDVDPTHILVAFDAGKVTFRTKMYGEYKGGRAKTPEELLEQMPYIQEMLYDLGIKTYELKNYEADDIIGTFVDKGEKNGFTTTVVTGDRDLTQLASDKTTVEVTKSGVSQLEAYTPEHMKEVNGVTPTEFIDMKALMGDNSDNYPGVTKVGPKTASRLIQKYGSVEGIYDHIDEMKKSKLKENLINDKDKAFLAKKLATIDRDSPVTLDIDDIKRQPVDYEKLRQFYEKMNFRKFLADLNASGAGQDNTEVEKVEYTVLNDDNVKDVKATEDDTVEFYLEMLGANYHLAPFVGFSLKINDKIYVSRDVELLEEDNLKHILEDEKIQKNVFDLKRTMVAAHRLGIHTHGLDYDMLLASYLINNENNSNDLGEIAHLYGDYSVKTDLEVYGKGKSEHIPDDDDELFNHLASKINAIESLKKPLLEKLKDHEQDDLFETIEIPTARVLARMEMNGMKVEASTLIQLQNEFAVKLKGLEDKIYDQAGEKFNLNSPKQLGHILFEKLGLPVIKKTKTGYSTSVEVLDQLKTQSPIVSEILDYRQIAKIQSTYVKGLLDVIQPDGRVHTRYLQTLTATGRLSSVDPNLQNIPTRTEEGKQIRKAFVPSEPDGYIFSCDYSQVELRVLAHVSGDQNMQEAFKTGYDIHSHTAMKIFHLDSPDQVTPLMRRHAKAVNFGIVYGISDYGLSKNLGISRKRAQEFIDNYFEQYPQIKDYMNKAVQEARDKGYAETIMHRRRYLPDIHAKKYTVRAFAERTAINSPIQGSAADIIKIAMINMQKKLDELHLKTKMVVQVHDELIFDVPKDELETIKKIVPEVMQSAVKLDVPLIADSGWGNNWYDAK
;
A
#
# COMPACT_ATOMS: atom_id res chain seq x y z
N MET A 1 12.51 54.88 30.26
CA MET A 1 13.65 54.45 29.40
C MET A 1 13.10 53.47 28.38
N LYS A 2 13.36 53.72 27.09
CA LYS A 2 12.83 52.94 25.96
C LYS A 2 13.28 51.48 26.04
N LYS A 3 12.37 50.57 25.65
CA LYS A 3 12.64 49.17 25.30
C LYS A 3 13.87 49.13 24.39
N GLY A 4 14.91 48.42 24.80
CA GLY A 4 15.98 48.02 23.89
C GLY A 4 15.41 46.96 22.95
N ASP A 5 15.37 47.26 21.66
CA ASP A 5 15.16 46.27 20.61
C ASP A 5 16.20 45.17 20.77
N LYS A 6 15.76 43.93 21.06
CA LYS A 6 16.53 42.75 20.70
C LYS A 6 16.54 42.73 19.16
N MET A 7 17.65 43.14 18.53
CA MET A 7 17.85 42.85 17.10
C MET A 7 17.63 41.35 16.90
N ALA A 8 16.64 40.97 16.10
CA ALA A 8 16.49 39.59 15.66
C ALA A 8 17.75 39.20 14.86
N ASP A 9 18.37 38.07 15.19
CA ASP A 9 19.54 37.57 14.45
C ASP A 9 19.16 37.38 12.98
N LYS A 10 19.75 38.17 12.10
CA LYS A 10 19.52 38.14 10.65
C LYS A 10 20.19 36.90 10.06
N LYS A 11 19.42 35.83 9.89
CA LYS A 11 19.90 34.57 9.31
C LYS A 11 19.40 34.36 7.88
N LEU A 12 20.32 34.05 6.98
CA LEU A 12 20.08 33.81 5.56
C LEU A 12 20.41 32.34 5.23
N LEU A 13 19.46 31.63 4.62
CA LEU A 13 19.66 30.27 4.11
C LEU A 13 19.63 30.28 2.58
N LEU A 14 20.70 29.82 1.95
CA LEU A 14 20.81 29.69 0.50
C LEU A 14 20.96 28.21 0.14
N ILE A 15 20.10 27.71 -0.74
CA ILE A 15 20.09 26.30 -1.14
C ILE A 15 20.35 26.19 -2.64
N ASP A 16 21.30 25.33 -3.00
CA ASP A 16 21.49 24.87 -4.38
C ASP A 16 20.43 23.82 -4.73
N GLY A 17 19.37 24.28 -5.38
CA GLY A 17 18.19 23.47 -5.70
C GLY A 17 18.51 22.29 -6.61
N ASN A 18 19.36 22.50 -7.62
CA ASN A 18 19.77 21.46 -8.56
C ASN A 18 20.55 20.35 -7.85
N SER A 19 21.56 20.73 -7.06
CA SER A 19 22.43 19.77 -6.38
C SER A 19 21.68 19.00 -5.29
N VAL A 20 20.86 19.69 -4.49
CA VAL A 20 20.06 19.06 -3.43
C VAL A 20 18.98 18.15 -4.02
N ALA A 21 18.28 18.55 -5.10
CA ALA A 21 17.31 17.70 -5.79
C ALA A 21 17.97 16.43 -6.37
N PHE A 22 19.18 16.55 -6.94
CA PHE A 22 19.94 15.39 -7.43
C PHE A 22 20.28 14.44 -6.28
N ARG A 23 20.75 14.95 -5.14
CA ARG A 23 21.02 14.13 -3.95
C ARG A 23 19.75 13.48 -3.40
N ALA A 24 18.63 14.21 -3.37
CA ALA A 24 17.32 13.72 -2.95
C ALA A 24 16.84 12.56 -3.83
N PHE A 25 16.96 12.71 -5.14
CA PHE A 25 16.63 11.66 -6.10
C PHE A 25 17.42 10.38 -5.85
N TYR A 26 18.75 10.46 -5.75
CA TYR A 26 19.60 9.28 -5.54
C TYR A 26 19.48 8.66 -4.14
N ALA A 27 19.08 9.42 -3.12
CA ALA A 27 18.82 8.89 -1.79
C ALA A 27 17.68 7.86 -1.80
N LEU A 28 16.65 8.07 -2.61
CA LEU A 28 15.49 7.18 -2.74
C LEU A 28 15.40 6.47 -4.10
N TYR A 29 16.41 6.56 -4.96
CA TYR A 29 16.37 6.01 -6.33
C TYR A 29 16.07 4.51 -6.38
N ARG A 30 16.51 3.73 -5.39
CA ARG A 30 16.21 2.29 -5.32
C ARG A 30 14.73 1.99 -5.07
N GLN A 31 13.97 2.99 -4.63
CA GLN A 31 12.54 2.95 -4.34
C GLN A 31 11.74 3.81 -5.33
N LEU A 32 12.35 4.26 -6.43
CA LEU A 32 11.75 5.14 -7.43
C LEU A 32 10.34 4.69 -7.85
N GLU A 33 10.17 3.40 -8.16
CA GLU A 33 8.88 2.84 -8.58
C GLU A 33 7.81 2.81 -7.48
N SER A 34 8.22 2.85 -6.21
CA SER A 34 7.31 2.89 -5.05
C SER A 34 6.88 4.31 -4.67
N PHE A 35 7.46 5.32 -5.31
CA PHE A 35 7.11 6.72 -5.14
C PHE A 35 6.55 7.25 -6.45
N LYS A 36 5.26 6.99 -6.66
CA LYS A 36 4.50 7.57 -7.76
C LYS A 36 3.18 8.13 -7.25
N SER A 37 2.77 9.25 -7.82
CA SER A 37 1.41 9.78 -7.66
C SER A 37 0.41 8.94 -8.48
N PRO A 38 -0.91 9.12 -8.24
CA PRO A 38 -1.95 8.35 -8.92
C PRO A 38 -1.96 8.53 -10.46
N ASP A 39 -1.46 9.66 -10.94
CA ASP A 39 -1.28 9.97 -12.37
C ASP A 39 0.04 9.42 -12.97
N GLY A 40 0.85 8.72 -12.18
CA GLY A 40 2.05 8.02 -12.62
C GLY A 40 3.36 8.82 -12.57
N LEU A 41 3.33 10.09 -12.14
CA LEU A 41 4.53 10.92 -11.95
C LEU A 41 5.40 10.35 -10.81
N HIS A 42 6.73 10.26 -10.99
CA HIS A 42 7.63 9.87 -9.90
C HIS A 42 7.70 10.97 -8.85
N THR A 43 7.68 10.62 -7.57
CA THR A 43 7.62 11.60 -6.47
C THR A 43 8.75 11.45 -5.44
N ASN A 44 9.73 10.59 -5.71
CA ASN A 44 10.81 10.24 -4.77
C ASN A 44 11.73 11.42 -4.44
N ALA A 45 12.07 12.25 -5.43
CA ALA A 45 12.94 13.41 -5.26
C ALA A 45 12.21 14.51 -4.49
N ILE A 46 10.93 14.76 -4.81
CA ILE A 46 10.08 15.74 -4.10
C ILE A 46 9.99 15.36 -2.62
N TYR A 47 9.65 14.10 -2.32
CA TYR A 47 9.51 13.60 -0.96
C TYR A 47 10.83 13.68 -0.18
N ALA A 48 11.93 13.25 -0.78
CA ALA A 48 13.25 13.30 -0.18
C ALA A 48 13.68 14.76 0.08
N PHE A 49 13.51 15.64 -0.91
CA PHE A 49 13.84 17.07 -0.82
C PHE A 49 13.08 17.74 0.32
N LYS A 50 11.77 17.46 0.47
CA LYS A 50 10.97 18.03 1.55
C LYS A 50 11.47 17.64 2.94
N ASN A 51 11.72 16.35 3.17
CA ASN A 51 12.25 15.90 4.46
C ASN A 51 13.60 16.56 4.78
N MET A 52 14.43 16.80 3.76
CA MET A 52 15.72 17.47 3.93
C MET A 52 15.54 18.93 4.28
N LEU A 53 14.64 19.61 3.56
CA LEU A 53 14.28 21.00 3.82
C LEU A 53 13.74 21.20 5.25
N ASP A 54 12.92 20.28 5.76
CA ASP A 54 12.38 20.36 7.13
C ASP A 54 13.47 20.34 8.20
N VAL A 55 14.49 19.51 8.02
CA VAL A 55 15.65 19.46 8.91
C VAL A 55 16.41 20.78 8.85
N LEU A 56 16.70 21.28 7.65
CA LEU A 56 17.42 22.55 7.45
C LEU A 56 16.68 23.74 8.03
N LEU A 57 15.36 23.85 7.81
CA LEU A 57 14.54 24.93 8.34
C LEU A 57 14.51 24.91 9.86
N LYS A 58 14.50 23.72 10.48
CA LYS A 58 14.52 23.56 11.93
C LYS A 58 15.88 23.91 12.53
N ASP A 59 16.97 23.50 11.89
CA ASP A 59 18.33 23.67 12.42
C ASP A 59 18.83 25.12 12.25
N VAL A 60 18.55 25.73 11.09
CA VAL A 60 19.00 27.10 10.79
C VAL A 60 18.06 28.15 11.37
N ASP A 61 16.74 27.89 11.33
CA ASP A 61 15.66 28.85 11.64
C ASP A 61 15.85 30.19 10.88
N PRO A 62 15.78 30.17 9.53
CA PRO A 62 16.16 31.32 8.72
C PRO A 62 15.06 32.38 8.64
N THR A 63 15.48 33.65 8.69
CA THR A 63 14.59 34.80 8.42
C THR A 63 14.39 35.03 6.92
N HIS A 64 15.41 34.70 6.13
CA HIS A 64 15.45 34.86 4.68
C HIS A 64 15.95 33.56 4.05
N ILE A 65 15.33 33.16 2.94
CA ILE A 65 15.62 31.90 2.29
C ILE A 65 15.46 32.03 0.77
N LEU A 66 16.44 31.49 0.04
CA LEU A 66 16.39 31.40 -1.41
C LEU A 66 16.87 30.01 -1.87
N VAL A 67 16.13 29.41 -2.81
CA VAL A 67 16.57 28.22 -3.53
C VAL A 67 16.91 28.60 -4.97
N ALA A 68 18.18 28.48 -5.35
CA ALA A 68 18.65 28.79 -6.69
C ALA A 68 18.60 27.55 -7.60
N PHE A 69 18.15 27.71 -8.84
CA PHE A 69 18.14 26.66 -9.86
C PHE A 69 18.85 27.13 -11.15
N ASP A 70 19.35 26.17 -11.93
CA ASP A 70 19.97 26.46 -13.23
C ASP A 70 18.91 26.72 -14.31
N ALA A 71 19.03 27.83 -15.04
CA ALA A 71 18.10 28.22 -16.12
C ALA A 71 18.35 27.50 -17.48
N GLY A 72 19.21 26.49 -17.53
CA GLY A 72 19.55 25.73 -18.75
C GLY A 72 21.01 25.27 -18.86
N LYS A 73 21.38 24.67 -20.00
CA LYS A 73 22.71 24.04 -20.21
C LYS A 73 23.82 24.99 -20.65
N VAL A 74 23.49 26.19 -21.11
CA VAL A 74 24.47 27.14 -21.68
C VAL A 74 24.70 28.27 -20.68
N THR A 75 25.93 28.37 -20.22
CA THR A 75 26.36 29.39 -19.26
C THR A 75 27.48 30.24 -19.86
N PHE A 76 27.89 31.30 -19.16
CA PHE A 76 29.07 32.06 -19.57
C PHE A 76 30.33 31.19 -19.56
N ARG A 77 30.42 30.16 -18.70
CA ARG A 77 31.52 29.18 -18.67
C ARG A 77 31.56 28.33 -19.93
N THR A 78 30.41 27.86 -20.43
CA THR A 78 30.34 27.13 -21.71
C THR A 78 30.81 27.97 -22.90
N LYS A 79 30.59 29.30 -22.86
CA LYS A 79 31.12 30.23 -23.87
C LYS A 79 32.63 30.41 -23.76
N MET A 80 33.18 30.38 -22.54
CA MET A 80 34.62 30.48 -22.29
C MET A 80 35.38 29.19 -22.63
N TYR A 81 34.76 28.02 -22.42
CA TYR A 81 35.35 26.72 -22.72
C TYR A 81 34.27 25.74 -23.21
N GLY A 82 34.32 25.40 -24.51
CA GLY A 82 33.25 24.63 -25.18
C GLY A 82 33.07 23.19 -24.68
N GLU A 83 34.08 22.61 -24.02
CA GLU A 83 33.99 21.27 -23.42
C GLU A 83 33.57 21.28 -21.95
N TYR A 84 33.31 22.45 -21.36
CA TYR A 84 32.88 22.59 -19.96
C TYR A 84 31.58 21.80 -19.71
N LYS A 85 31.60 20.93 -18.70
CA LYS A 85 30.52 19.96 -18.38
C LYS A 85 30.13 19.02 -19.54
N GLY A 86 30.89 18.98 -20.64
CA GLY A 86 30.57 18.22 -21.86
C GLY A 86 30.59 16.70 -21.72
N GLY A 87 31.25 16.17 -20.67
CA GLY A 87 31.29 14.74 -20.33
C GLY A 87 30.33 14.30 -19.24
N ARG A 88 29.49 15.19 -18.68
CA ARG A 88 28.56 14.83 -17.59
C ARG A 88 27.45 13.92 -18.12
N ALA A 89 27.07 12.93 -17.30
CA ALA A 89 25.89 12.11 -17.58
C ALA A 89 24.64 12.99 -17.67
N LYS A 90 23.72 12.65 -18.57
CA LYS A 90 22.43 13.35 -18.66
C LYS A 90 21.66 13.17 -17.35
N THR A 91 21.03 14.24 -16.86
CA THR A 91 20.09 14.17 -15.75
C THR A 91 18.99 13.15 -16.09
N PRO A 92 18.66 12.21 -15.18
CA PRO A 92 17.59 11.24 -15.40
C PRO A 92 16.27 11.94 -15.74
N GLU A 93 15.51 11.40 -16.69
CA GLU A 93 14.21 11.95 -17.10
C GLU A 93 13.23 11.98 -15.93
N GLU A 94 13.29 10.97 -15.06
CA GLU A 94 12.46 10.85 -13.86
C GLU A 94 12.77 11.93 -12.82
N LEU A 95 13.97 12.51 -12.82
CA LEU A 95 14.26 13.68 -11.98
C LEU A 95 13.80 14.97 -12.67
N LEU A 96 13.97 15.07 -13.99
CA LEU A 96 13.58 16.27 -14.74
C LEU A 96 12.07 16.55 -14.64
N GLU A 97 11.24 15.51 -14.70
CA GLU A 97 9.78 15.66 -14.53
C GLU A 97 9.37 16.13 -13.12
N GLN A 98 10.22 15.90 -12.10
CA GLN A 98 9.97 16.29 -10.71
C GLN A 98 10.35 17.74 -10.40
N MET A 99 11.24 18.36 -11.17
CA MET A 99 11.77 19.69 -10.89
C MET A 99 10.69 20.78 -10.78
N PRO A 100 9.68 20.86 -11.68
CA PRO A 100 8.62 21.86 -11.56
C PRO A 100 7.84 21.73 -10.25
N TYR A 101 7.58 20.50 -9.81
CA TYR A 101 6.83 20.21 -8.59
C TYR A 101 7.62 20.48 -7.31
N ILE A 102 8.97 20.38 -7.35
CA ILE A 102 9.81 20.87 -6.25
C ILE A 102 9.66 22.38 -6.11
N GLN A 103 9.62 23.12 -7.21
CA GLN A 103 9.43 24.58 -7.18
C GLN A 103 8.01 24.96 -6.73
N GLU A 104 6.98 24.24 -7.17
CA GLU A 104 5.59 24.38 -6.72
C GLU A 104 5.48 24.18 -5.20
N MET A 105 6.04 23.08 -4.68
CA MET A 105 6.08 22.81 -3.23
C MET A 105 6.83 23.90 -2.45
N LEU A 106 7.96 24.39 -2.97
CA LEU A 106 8.71 25.47 -2.33
C LEU A 106 7.91 26.77 -2.27
N TYR A 107 7.16 27.08 -3.32
CA TYR A 107 6.26 28.22 -3.37
C TYR A 107 5.17 28.11 -2.29
N ASP A 108 4.52 26.96 -2.17
CA ASP A 108 3.47 26.72 -1.15
C ASP A 108 4.04 26.77 0.28
N LEU A 109 5.32 26.44 0.47
CA LEU A 109 6.03 26.59 1.74
C LEU A 109 6.47 28.03 2.06
N GLY A 110 6.13 29.00 1.19
CA GLY A 110 6.51 30.40 1.35
C GLY A 110 7.99 30.69 1.08
N ILE A 111 8.63 29.86 0.24
CA ILE A 111 10.06 29.94 -0.10
C ILE A 111 10.24 30.42 -1.54
N LYS A 112 11.09 31.42 -1.72
CA LYS A 112 11.38 31.98 -3.04
C LYS A 112 12.37 31.08 -3.79
N THR A 113 12.12 30.88 -5.09
CA THR A 113 13.05 30.26 -6.03
C THR A 113 13.56 31.30 -7.03
N TYR A 114 14.76 31.11 -7.58
CA TYR A 114 15.29 31.99 -8.62
C TYR A 114 16.17 31.25 -9.63
N GLU A 115 16.04 31.64 -10.90
CA GLU A 115 16.81 31.14 -12.03
C GLU A 115 17.32 32.32 -12.85
N LEU A 116 18.57 32.25 -13.33
CA LEU A 116 19.16 33.32 -14.13
C LEU A 116 19.81 32.77 -15.41
N LYS A 117 19.35 33.27 -16.56
CA LYS A 117 19.85 32.82 -17.86
C LYS A 117 21.34 33.16 -18.03
N ASN A 118 22.12 32.19 -18.51
CA ASN A 118 23.58 32.22 -18.70
C ASN A 118 24.42 32.12 -17.43
N TYR A 119 23.81 32.01 -16.24
CA TYR A 119 24.49 31.86 -14.96
C TYR A 119 24.07 30.54 -14.31
N GLU A 120 24.89 30.01 -13.42
CA GLU A 120 24.61 28.79 -12.66
C GLU A 120 23.99 29.15 -11.31
N ALA A 121 23.31 28.19 -10.68
CA ALA A 121 22.80 28.34 -9.32
C ALA A 121 23.91 28.78 -8.34
N ASP A 122 25.13 28.30 -8.55
CA ASP A 122 26.33 28.65 -7.77
C ASP A 122 26.63 30.16 -7.79
N ASP A 123 26.49 30.81 -8.94
CA ASP A 123 26.76 32.24 -9.12
C ASP A 123 25.65 33.11 -8.52
N ILE A 124 24.41 32.64 -8.59
CA ILE A 124 23.28 33.27 -7.88
C ILE A 124 23.56 33.21 -6.37
N ILE A 125 23.92 32.05 -5.85
CA ILE A 125 24.25 31.87 -4.42
C ILE A 125 25.43 32.76 -4.04
N GLY A 126 26.52 32.77 -4.82
CA GLY A 126 27.69 33.63 -4.58
C GLY A 126 27.34 35.12 -4.46
N THR A 127 26.42 35.58 -5.31
CA THR A 127 25.90 36.95 -5.28
C THR A 127 25.07 37.23 -4.02
N PHE A 128 24.20 36.30 -3.62
CA PHE A 128 23.41 36.46 -2.39
C PHE A 128 24.21 36.31 -1.10
N VAL A 129 25.31 35.54 -1.10
CA VAL A 129 26.27 35.53 0.01
C VAL A 129 26.90 36.91 0.19
N ASP A 130 27.38 37.53 -0.89
CA ASP A 130 27.94 38.90 -0.83
C ASP A 130 26.90 39.93 -0.36
N LYS A 131 25.67 39.89 -0.90
CA LYS A 131 24.58 40.74 -0.42
C LYS A 131 24.26 40.51 1.06
N GLY A 132 24.22 39.25 1.51
CA GLY A 132 23.99 38.88 2.90
C GLY A 132 25.04 39.46 3.84
N GLU A 133 26.32 39.23 3.53
CA GLU A 133 27.46 39.70 4.33
C GLU A 133 27.47 41.23 4.47
N LYS A 134 27.20 41.95 3.37
CA LYS A 134 27.09 43.43 3.33
C LYS A 134 25.92 43.95 4.16
N ASN A 135 24.82 43.21 4.23
CA ASN A 135 23.62 43.55 5.00
C ASN A 135 23.63 43.01 6.46
N GLY A 136 24.75 42.41 6.89
CA GLY A 136 24.95 41.95 8.25
C GLY A 136 24.28 40.62 8.58
N PHE A 137 24.00 39.79 7.58
CA PHE A 137 23.46 38.45 7.78
C PHE A 137 24.56 37.44 8.15
N THR A 138 24.18 36.46 8.98
CA THR A 138 24.90 35.18 9.07
C THR A 138 24.28 34.24 8.04
N THR A 139 25.11 33.72 7.14
CA THR A 139 24.65 32.96 5.97
C THR A 139 25.02 31.49 6.08
N THR A 140 24.04 30.62 5.84
CA THR A 140 24.25 29.18 5.65
C THR A 140 23.97 28.84 4.19
N VAL A 141 24.96 28.25 3.51
CA VAL A 141 24.82 27.74 2.14
C VAL A 141 24.72 26.22 2.19
N VAL A 142 23.71 25.62 1.56
CA VAL A 142 23.54 24.16 1.52
C VAL A 142 23.66 23.66 0.08
N THR A 143 24.59 22.73 -0.14
CA THR A 143 24.84 22.17 -1.47
C THR A 143 25.44 20.76 -1.40
N GLY A 144 25.38 20.01 -2.51
CA GLY A 144 26.16 18.80 -2.72
C GLY A 144 27.48 19.04 -3.47
N ASP A 145 27.73 20.27 -3.94
CA ASP A 145 28.93 20.68 -4.66
C ASP A 145 29.96 21.28 -3.69
N ARG A 146 31.23 20.90 -3.85
CA ARG A 146 32.31 21.41 -3.01
C ARG A 146 32.85 22.74 -3.51
N ASP A 147 32.52 23.16 -4.72
CA ASP A 147 33.06 24.38 -5.29
C ASP A 147 32.53 25.63 -4.57
N LEU A 148 31.31 25.56 -4.04
CA LEU A 148 30.71 26.58 -3.19
C LEU A 148 31.44 26.76 -1.84
N THR A 149 32.31 25.84 -1.41
CA THR A 149 33.13 26.02 -0.19
C THR A 149 34.10 27.21 -0.30
N GLN A 150 34.36 27.71 -1.51
CA GLN A 150 35.12 28.95 -1.74
C GLN A 150 34.41 30.20 -1.16
N LEU A 151 33.10 30.12 -0.88
CA LEU A 151 32.30 31.19 -0.30
C LEU A 151 32.36 31.24 1.24
N ALA A 152 32.99 30.26 1.89
CA ALA A 152 33.08 30.21 3.34
C ALA A 152 33.86 31.42 3.90
N SER A 153 33.34 32.01 4.98
CA SER A 153 33.90 33.20 5.63
C SER A 153 33.54 33.20 7.13
N ASP A 154 33.97 34.23 7.87
CA ASP A 154 33.59 34.40 9.28
C ASP A 154 32.06 34.57 9.47
N LYS A 155 31.33 34.94 8.42
CA LYS A 155 29.87 35.14 8.43
C LYS A 155 29.11 34.11 7.58
N THR A 156 29.82 33.25 6.85
CA THR A 156 29.23 32.31 5.90
C THR A 156 29.74 30.91 6.13
N THR A 157 28.84 29.99 6.45
CA THR A 157 29.13 28.56 6.58
C THR A 157 28.56 27.81 5.39
N VAL A 158 29.37 26.95 4.77
CA VAL A 158 28.92 26.11 3.63
C VAL A 158 28.75 24.67 4.10
N GLU A 159 27.53 24.18 4.11
CA GLU A 159 27.16 22.82 4.49
C GLU A 159 27.10 21.91 3.26
N VAL A 160 28.03 20.95 3.21
CA VAL A 160 28.15 20.01 2.09
C VAL A 160 27.61 18.63 2.47
N THR A 161 26.76 18.05 1.62
CA THR A 161 26.18 16.72 1.84
C THR A 161 27.22 15.59 1.63
N LYS A 162 27.48 14.73 2.64
CA LYS A 162 28.48 13.63 2.56
C LYS A 162 27.95 12.33 1.92
N SER A 163 26.87 11.76 2.47
CA SER A 163 26.23 10.53 1.96
C SER A 163 24.74 10.55 2.28
N GLY A 164 23.89 10.46 1.26
CA GLY A 164 22.51 10.96 1.42
C GLY A 164 22.53 12.46 1.72
N VAL A 165 21.55 12.97 2.46
CA VAL A 165 21.45 14.42 2.78
C VAL A 165 21.30 14.70 4.27
N SER A 166 21.16 13.68 5.13
CA SER A 166 21.08 13.88 6.59
C SER A 166 22.43 14.06 7.29
N GLN A 167 23.55 13.88 6.58
CA GLN A 167 24.89 14.12 7.11
C GLN A 167 25.53 15.29 6.37
N LEU A 168 25.43 16.47 6.98
CA LEU A 168 26.05 17.71 6.53
C LEU A 168 27.43 17.87 7.18
N GLU A 169 28.39 18.33 6.39
CA GLU A 169 29.68 18.77 6.87
C GLU A 169 29.79 20.28 6.68
N ALA A 170 29.98 21.01 7.78
CA ALA A 170 30.14 22.45 7.77
C ALA A 170 31.57 22.84 7.39
N TYR A 171 31.73 23.63 6.33
CA TYR A 171 32.99 24.21 5.90
C TYR A 171 33.05 25.68 6.33
N THR A 172 33.93 25.95 7.29
CA THR A 172 34.40 27.28 7.69
C THR A 172 35.83 27.51 7.16
N PRO A 173 36.39 28.74 7.22
CA PRO A 173 37.78 28.98 6.86
C PRO A 173 38.78 28.08 7.61
N GLU A 174 38.53 27.75 8.88
CA GLU A 174 39.34 26.83 9.69
C GLU A 174 39.22 25.40 9.18
N HIS A 175 38.00 24.91 8.97
CA HIS A 175 37.76 23.55 8.49
C HIS A 175 38.37 23.33 7.09
N MET A 176 38.31 24.35 6.22
CA MET A 176 38.97 24.32 4.91
C MET A 176 40.48 24.15 5.02
N LYS A 177 41.13 24.84 5.97
CA LYS A 177 42.57 24.64 6.23
C LYS A 177 42.87 23.23 6.74
N GLU A 178 42.02 22.67 7.59
CA GLU A 178 42.21 21.32 8.13
C GLU A 178 42.05 20.23 7.05
N VAL A 179 41.01 20.33 6.22
CA VAL A 179 40.66 19.31 5.23
C VAL A 179 41.48 19.45 3.94
N ASN A 180 41.66 20.67 3.45
CA ASN A 180 42.27 20.94 2.14
C ASN A 180 43.68 21.55 2.22
N GLY A 181 44.09 22.00 3.41
CA GLY A 181 45.38 22.69 3.60
C GLY A 181 45.40 24.12 3.06
N VAL A 182 44.26 24.67 2.64
CA VAL A 182 44.15 25.99 1.98
C VAL A 182 42.93 26.73 2.52
N THR A 183 42.97 28.06 2.48
CA THR A 183 41.81 28.93 2.73
C THR A 183 40.76 28.83 1.62
N PRO A 184 39.52 29.28 1.84
CA PRO A 184 38.49 29.34 0.81
C PRO A 184 38.94 30.05 -0.49
N THR A 185 39.68 31.15 -0.38
CA THR A 185 40.22 31.88 -1.55
C THR A 185 41.32 31.08 -2.26
N GLU A 186 42.26 30.51 -1.50
CA GLU A 186 43.34 29.67 -2.04
C GLU A 186 42.83 28.35 -2.66
N PHE A 187 41.62 27.90 -2.31
CA PHE A 187 41.00 26.72 -2.90
C PHE A 187 40.73 26.89 -4.40
N ILE A 188 40.41 28.11 -4.83
CA ILE A 188 40.24 28.46 -6.25
C ILE A 188 41.56 28.25 -7.00
N ASP A 189 42.66 28.76 -6.43
CA ASP A 189 44.01 28.58 -6.97
C ASP A 189 44.46 27.11 -6.96
N MET A 190 44.06 26.35 -5.93
CA MET A 190 44.31 24.92 -5.86
C MET A 190 43.61 24.18 -7.02
N LYS A 191 42.32 24.46 -7.26
CA LYS A 191 41.52 23.91 -8.37
C LYS A 191 42.11 24.27 -9.72
N ALA A 192 42.53 25.52 -9.90
CA ALA A 192 43.19 25.99 -11.12
C ALA A 192 44.40 25.13 -11.52
N LEU A 193 45.18 24.68 -10.53
CA LEU A 193 46.37 23.85 -10.77
C LEU A 193 46.03 22.39 -11.03
N MET A 194 45.02 21.82 -10.38
CA MET A 194 44.69 20.38 -10.53
C MET A 194 43.65 20.08 -11.62
N GLY A 195 42.87 21.07 -12.03
CA GLY A 195 41.70 20.90 -12.90
C GLY A 195 40.52 20.24 -12.19
N ASP A 196 39.43 20.04 -12.92
CA ASP A 196 38.25 19.37 -12.42
C ASP A 196 37.67 18.41 -13.44
N ASN A 197 37.62 17.13 -13.07
CA ASN A 197 37.05 16.07 -13.90
C ASN A 197 35.51 16.10 -13.92
N SER A 198 34.86 16.62 -12.86
CA SER A 198 33.40 16.75 -12.77
C SER A 198 32.88 17.81 -13.75
N ASP A 199 33.62 18.92 -13.84
CA ASP A 199 33.34 20.05 -14.73
C ASP A 199 34.06 19.97 -16.07
N ASN A 200 34.89 18.94 -16.26
CA ASN A 200 35.61 18.64 -17.48
C ASN A 200 36.51 19.79 -17.97
N TYR A 201 37.31 20.39 -17.09
CA TYR A 201 38.37 21.33 -17.47
C TYR A 201 39.74 20.90 -16.94
N PRO A 202 40.82 20.99 -17.75
CA PRO A 202 42.15 20.56 -17.35
C PRO A 202 42.86 21.61 -16.50
N GLY A 203 43.65 21.16 -15.53
CA GLY A 203 44.66 21.96 -14.85
C GLY A 203 46.05 21.75 -15.43
N VAL A 204 47.07 21.92 -14.59
CA VAL A 204 48.47 21.68 -14.94
C VAL A 204 48.75 20.17 -14.95
N THR A 205 49.40 19.70 -16.01
CA THR A 205 49.69 18.28 -16.22
C THR A 205 50.44 17.68 -15.03
N LYS A 206 49.96 16.54 -14.51
CA LYS A 206 50.53 15.81 -13.36
C LYS A 206 50.57 16.59 -12.04
N VAL A 207 49.76 17.64 -11.90
CA VAL A 207 49.54 18.32 -10.62
C VAL A 207 48.23 17.80 -10.00
N GLY A 208 48.35 17.01 -8.93
CA GLY A 208 47.19 16.56 -8.15
C GLY A 208 46.96 17.40 -6.88
N PRO A 209 45.91 17.13 -6.10
CA PRO A 209 45.50 17.93 -4.95
C PRO A 209 46.63 18.25 -3.95
N LYS A 210 47.44 17.25 -3.57
CA LYS A 210 48.56 17.43 -2.63
C LYS A 210 49.66 18.35 -3.17
N THR A 211 49.94 18.26 -4.47
CA THR A 211 50.96 19.08 -5.12
C THR A 211 50.46 20.52 -5.28
N ALA A 212 49.19 20.70 -5.67
CA ALA A 212 48.55 22.01 -5.78
C ALA A 212 48.54 22.73 -4.43
N SER A 213 48.01 22.09 -3.38
CA SER A 213 47.98 22.64 -2.01
C SER A 213 49.36 23.10 -1.53
N ARG A 214 50.41 22.28 -1.69
CA ARG A 214 51.79 22.64 -1.33
C ARG A 214 52.33 23.85 -2.10
N LEU A 215 51.98 23.98 -3.39
CA LEU A 215 52.43 25.12 -4.21
C LEU A 215 51.74 26.41 -3.77
N ILE A 216 50.43 26.35 -3.50
CA ILE A 216 49.65 27.49 -3.03
C ILE A 216 50.09 27.93 -1.64
N GLN A 217 50.29 27.00 -0.69
CA GLN A 217 50.86 27.34 0.63
C GLN A 217 52.23 28.03 0.56
N LYS A 218 53.04 27.70 -0.45
CA LYS A 218 54.38 28.27 -0.60
C LYS A 218 54.37 29.63 -1.29
N TYR A 219 53.55 29.81 -2.31
CA TYR A 219 53.60 30.96 -3.21
C TYR A 219 52.35 31.85 -3.17
N GLY A 220 51.37 31.51 -2.33
CA GLY A 220 50.13 32.26 -2.10
C GLY A 220 49.04 32.06 -3.16
N SER A 221 49.37 32.18 -4.44
CA SER A 221 48.39 32.07 -5.54
C SER A 221 49.01 31.48 -6.81
N VAL A 222 48.17 31.21 -7.81
CA VAL A 222 48.64 30.84 -9.16
C VAL A 222 49.55 31.92 -9.73
N GLU A 223 49.21 33.20 -9.58
CA GLU A 223 50.05 34.34 -9.99
C GLU A 223 51.39 34.31 -9.24
N GLY A 224 51.36 34.14 -7.92
CA GLY A 224 52.58 34.08 -7.11
C GLY A 224 53.53 32.95 -7.50
N ILE A 225 53.00 31.80 -7.98
CA ILE A 225 53.82 30.72 -8.54
C ILE A 225 54.53 31.18 -9.81
N TYR A 226 53.82 31.86 -10.71
CA TYR A 226 54.38 32.29 -11.98
C TYR A 226 55.35 33.47 -11.84
N ASP A 227 55.14 34.35 -10.85
CA ASP A 227 56.07 35.42 -10.50
C ASP A 227 57.42 34.87 -9.99
N HIS A 228 57.40 33.69 -9.35
CA HIS A 228 58.59 33.02 -8.80
C HIS A 228 59.00 31.76 -9.60
N ILE A 229 58.50 31.59 -10.83
CA ILE A 229 58.72 30.36 -11.61
C ILE A 229 60.20 30.15 -11.93
N ASP A 230 60.95 31.23 -12.13
CA ASP A 230 62.37 31.21 -12.48
C ASP A 230 63.25 30.72 -11.32
N GLU A 231 62.82 30.96 -10.08
CA GLU A 231 63.48 30.53 -8.85
C GLU A 231 63.31 29.03 -8.57
N MET A 232 62.37 28.36 -9.26
CA MET A 232 62.13 26.93 -9.08
C MET A 232 63.26 26.07 -9.67
N LYS A 233 63.66 25.03 -8.92
CA LYS A 233 64.63 24.02 -9.39
C LYS A 233 64.14 23.34 -10.67
N LYS A 234 65.07 23.06 -11.60
CA LYS A 234 64.80 22.33 -12.84
C LYS A 234 64.17 20.97 -12.51
N SER A 235 62.92 20.78 -12.92
CA SER A 235 62.11 19.59 -12.66
C SER A 235 60.99 19.46 -13.68
N LYS A 236 60.44 18.25 -13.86
CA LYS A 236 59.25 18.02 -14.70
C LYS A 236 58.04 18.84 -14.26
N LEU A 237 57.95 19.18 -12.96
CA LEU A 237 56.90 20.04 -12.42
C LEU A 237 57.02 21.47 -12.94
N LYS A 238 58.24 22.05 -12.95
CA LYS A 238 58.50 23.39 -13.51
C LYS A 238 58.17 23.44 -15.01
N GLU A 239 58.56 22.40 -15.75
CA GLU A 239 58.25 22.29 -17.19
C GLU A 239 56.74 22.24 -17.45
N ASN A 240 55.99 21.42 -16.70
CA ASN A 240 54.54 21.36 -16.84
C ASN A 240 53.85 22.67 -16.46
N LEU A 241 54.29 23.36 -15.40
CA LEU A 241 53.76 24.67 -15.01
C LEU A 241 53.95 25.70 -16.14
N ILE A 242 55.12 25.73 -16.78
CA ILE A 242 55.38 26.64 -17.91
C ILE A 242 54.49 26.28 -19.12
N ASN A 243 54.43 25.00 -19.49
CA ASN A 243 53.69 24.54 -20.68
C ASN A 243 52.17 24.68 -20.54
N ASP A 244 51.64 24.52 -19.32
CA ASP A 244 50.20 24.58 -19.04
C ASP A 244 49.78 25.89 -18.35
N LYS A 245 50.59 26.95 -18.45
CA LYS A 245 50.31 28.26 -17.82
C LYS A 245 48.92 28.78 -18.18
N ASP A 246 48.61 28.83 -19.47
CA ASP A 246 47.32 29.35 -19.96
C ASP A 246 46.14 28.49 -19.50
N LYS A 247 46.35 27.16 -19.35
CA LYS A 247 45.33 26.26 -18.80
C LYS A 247 45.07 26.54 -17.33
N ALA A 248 46.11 26.79 -16.54
CA ALA A 248 45.95 27.13 -15.12
C ALA A 248 45.14 28.42 -14.94
N PHE A 249 45.44 29.46 -15.73
CA PHE A 249 44.68 30.73 -15.67
C PHE A 249 43.25 30.58 -16.18
N LEU A 250 43.00 29.80 -17.23
CA LEU A 250 41.66 29.50 -17.70
C LEU A 250 40.86 28.70 -16.66
N ALA A 251 41.46 27.66 -16.07
CA ALA A 251 40.86 26.86 -15.01
C ALA A 251 40.53 27.70 -13.78
N LYS A 252 41.39 28.65 -13.40
CA LYS A 252 41.10 29.62 -12.33
C LYS A 252 39.84 30.42 -12.62
N LYS A 253 39.69 30.95 -13.84
CA LYS A 253 38.49 31.68 -14.25
C LYS A 253 37.23 30.81 -14.25
N LEU A 254 37.34 29.56 -14.69
CA LEU A 254 36.22 28.62 -14.70
C LEU A 254 35.79 28.20 -13.29
N ALA A 255 36.75 27.98 -12.38
CA ALA A 255 36.50 27.55 -10.99
C ALA A 255 35.99 28.67 -10.07
N THR A 256 36.20 29.93 -10.44
CA THR A 256 35.76 31.08 -9.63
C THR A 256 34.25 31.26 -9.76
N ILE A 257 33.55 31.33 -8.62
CA ILE A 257 32.12 31.66 -8.56
C ILE A 257 31.95 33.17 -8.74
N ASP A 258 31.04 33.58 -9.63
CA ASP A 258 30.71 34.98 -9.82
C ASP A 258 29.83 35.47 -8.67
N ARG A 259 30.29 36.51 -7.96
CA ARG A 259 29.57 37.13 -6.83
C ARG A 259 28.87 38.44 -7.21
N ASP A 260 28.89 38.82 -8.48
CA ASP A 260 28.25 40.03 -9.01
C ASP A 260 27.36 39.70 -10.22
N SER A 261 26.64 38.58 -10.14
CA SER A 261 25.68 38.19 -11.18
C SER A 261 24.53 39.21 -11.24
N PRO A 262 23.98 39.52 -12.44
CA PRO A 262 22.93 40.52 -12.63
C PRO A 262 21.55 40.00 -12.19
N VAL A 263 21.43 39.62 -10.91
CA VAL A 263 20.19 39.20 -10.27
C VAL A 263 19.26 40.41 -10.10
N THR A 264 17.97 40.21 -10.39
CA THR A 264 16.95 41.26 -10.29
C THR A 264 16.33 41.36 -8.89
N LEU A 265 16.49 40.33 -8.07
CA LEU A 265 15.99 40.27 -6.70
C LEU A 265 16.97 40.92 -5.72
N ASP A 266 16.45 41.58 -4.70
CA ASP A 266 17.21 42.05 -3.54
C ASP A 266 17.00 41.14 -2.32
N ILE A 267 17.76 41.39 -1.24
CA ILE A 267 17.75 40.56 -0.04
C ILE A 267 16.40 40.56 0.68
N ASP A 268 15.65 41.66 0.63
CA ASP A 268 14.32 41.75 1.25
C ASP A 268 13.26 40.94 0.49
N ASP A 269 13.46 40.69 -0.81
CA ASP A 269 12.53 39.92 -1.66
C ASP A 269 12.54 38.42 -1.34
N ILE A 270 13.59 37.96 -0.66
CA ILE A 270 13.77 36.55 -0.26
C ILE A 270 13.45 36.33 1.23
N LYS A 271 12.74 37.29 1.85
CA LYS A 271 12.18 37.11 3.18
C LYS A 271 11.17 35.96 3.16
N ARG A 272 11.29 35.04 4.11
CA ARG A 272 10.39 33.88 4.21
C ARG A 272 8.93 34.35 4.39
N GLN A 273 8.05 33.82 3.55
CA GLN A 273 6.62 34.11 3.62
C GLN A 273 5.88 33.07 4.48
N PRO A 274 4.66 33.36 4.94
CA PRO A 274 3.78 32.36 5.53
C PRO A 274 3.54 31.18 4.59
N VAL A 275 3.34 29.99 5.16
CA VAL A 275 3.00 28.76 4.40
C VAL A 275 1.55 28.83 3.95
N ASP A 276 1.29 28.47 2.69
CA ASP A 276 -0.05 28.31 2.13
C ASP A 276 -0.52 26.86 2.34
N TYR A 277 -1.13 26.62 3.51
CA TYR A 277 -1.50 25.27 3.94
C TYR A 277 -2.56 24.60 3.07
N GLU A 278 -3.44 25.38 2.44
CA GLU A 278 -4.50 24.86 1.56
C GLU A 278 -3.89 24.29 0.29
N LYS A 279 -3.06 25.07 -0.41
CA LYS A 279 -2.35 24.60 -1.61
C LYS A 279 -1.39 23.46 -1.29
N LEU A 280 -0.72 23.53 -0.15
CA LEU A 280 0.19 22.48 0.29
C LEU A 280 -0.55 21.14 0.54
N ARG A 281 -1.77 21.18 1.10
CA ARG A 281 -2.63 20.01 1.26
C ARG A 281 -3.03 19.43 -0.09
N GLN A 282 -3.55 20.26 -0.99
CA GLN A 282 -3.92 19.85 -2.36
C GLN A 282 -2.72 19.24 -3.10
N PHE A 283 -1.54 19.85 -2.97
CA PHE A 283 -0.30 19.34 -3.54
C PHE A 283 0.06 17.96 -2.96
N TYR A 284 -0.01 17.77 -1.64
CA TYR A 284 0.28 16.47 -1.02
C TYR A 284 -0.72 15.38 -1.38
N GLU A 285 -2.00 15.71 -1.55
CA GLU A 285 -3.03 14.78 -2.03
C GLU A 285 -2.75 14.37 -3.48
N LYS A 286 -2.51 15.34 -4.36
CA LYS A 286 -2.12 15.12 -5.75
C LYS A 286 -0.89 14.22 -5.85
N MET A 287 0.10 14.44 -4.99
CA MET A 287 1.34 13.64 -4.94
C MET A 287 1.21 12.32 -4.16
N ASN A 288 0.05 12.03 -3.55
CA ASN A 288 -0.22 10.88 -2.67
C ASN A 288 0.76 10.77 -1.48
N PHE A 289 1.15 11.90 -0.89
CA PHE A 289 2.04 11.97 0.27
C PHE A 289 1.29 11.81 1.60
N ARG A 290 0.75 10.62 1.83
CA ARG A 290 -0.04 10.27 3.03
C ARG A 290 0.63 10.65 4.36
N LYS A 291 1.96 10.48 4.46
CA LYS A 291 2.70 10.87 5.66
C LYS A 291 2.68 12.38 5.87
N PHE A 292 2.93 13.17 4.84
CA PHE A 292 2.93 14.63 4.96
C PHE A 292 1.53 15.18 5.21
N LEU A 293 0.49 14.55 4.66
CA LEU A 293 -0.91 14.86 5.01
C LEU A 293 -1.20 14.57 6.48
N ALA A 294 -0.79 13.40 6.98
CA ALA A 294 -0.95 13.06 8.39
C ALA A 294 -0.18 14.02 9.31
N ASP A 295 1.06 14.39 8.96
CA ASP A 295 1.88 15.34 9.72
C ASP A 295 1.25 16.75 9.69
N LEU A 296 0.69 17.17 8.56
CA LEU A 296 -0.04 18.44 8.41
C LEU A 296 -1.27 18.46 9.33
N ASN A 297 -2.10 17.43 9.27
CA ASN A 297 -3.30 17.29 10.09
C ASN A 297 -2.99 17.22 11.58
N ALA A 298 -1.96 16.45 11.97
CA ALA A 298 -1.55 16.32 13.38
C ALA A 298 -0.98 17.62 13.97
N SER A 299 -0.43 18.50 13.13
CA SER A 299 0.14 19.77 13.57
C SER A 299 -0.91 20.87 13.81
N GLY A 300 -2.16 20.67 13.37
CA GLY A 300 -3.20 21.70 13.34
C GLY A 300 -2.89 22.89 12.42
N ALA A 301 -1.76 22.86 11.72
CA ALA A 301 -1.31 23.98 10.90
C ALA A 301 -2.10 24.01 9.58
N GLY A 302 -2.84 25.10 9.35
CA GLY A 302 -3.81 25.22 8.26
C GLY A 302 -5.26 24.87 8.62
N GLN A 303 -5.56 24.58 9.89
CA GLN A 303 -6.95 24.41 10.36
C GLN A 303 -7.72 25.73 10.48
N ASP A 304 -7.05 26.89 10.38
CA ASP A 304 -7.68 28.21 10.50
C ASP A 304 -8.55 28.63 9.31
N ASN A 305 -8.71 27.80 8.26
CA ASN A 305 -9.54 28.14 7.09
C ASN A 305 -10.42 27.00 6.52
N THR A 306 -10.50 25.85 7.19
CA THR A 306 -11.57 24.87 6.93
C THR A 306 -12.36 24.69 8.21
N GLU A 307 -13.05 25.76 8.65
CA GLU A 307 -14.25 25.52 9.43
C GLU A 307 -15.16 24.68 8.54
N VAL A 308 -15.35 23.40 8.89
CA VAL A 308 -16.44 22.62 8.34
C VAL A 308 -17.70 23.44 8.60
N GLU A 309 -18.42 23.80 7.54
CA GLU A 309 -19.63 24.59 7.67
C GLU A 309 -20.56 23.93 8.69
N LYS A 310 -21.06 24.73 9.64
CA LYS A 310 -22.01 24.22 10.63
C LYS A 310 -23.27 23.76 9.90
N VAL A 311 -23.57 22.47 9.99
CA VAL A 311 -24.76 21.90 9.36
C VAL A 311 -25.97 22.17 10.23
N GLU A 312 -27.08 22.62 9.64
CA GLU A 312 -28.34 22.73 10.37
C GLU A 312 -28.95 21.34 10.59
N TYR A 313 -29.21 20.99 11.84
CA TYR A 313 -29.83 19.72 12.24
C TYR A 313 -30.86 19.92 13.35
N THR A 314 -31.78 18.97 13.47
CA THR A 314 -32.73 18.84 14.58
C THR A 314 -32.31 17.68 15.49
N VAL A 315 -32.06 17.94 16.76
CA VAL A 315 -31.79 16.88 17.74
C VAL A 315 -33.10 16.14 18.07
N LEU A 316 -33.11 14.83 17.88
CA LEU A 316 -34.26 13.98 18.21
C LEU A 316 -34.28 13.59 19.68
N ASN A 317 -35.50 13.50 20.22
CA ASN A 317 -35.82 13.06 21.57
C ASN A 317 -37.25 12.47 21.60
N ASP A 318 -37.66 11.97 22.76
CA ASP A 318 -38.98 11.33 22.97
C ASP A 318 -40.19 12.21 22.60
N ASP A 319 -40.04 13.53 22.66
CA ASP A 319 -41.12 14.48 22.40
C ASP A 319 -41.33 14.69 20.90
N ASN A 320 -40.25 14.80 20.12
CA ASN A 320 -40.30 15.17 18.69
C ASN A 320 -40.15 14.00 17.72
N VAL A 321 -39.71 12.82 18.17
CA VAL A 321 -39.56 11.62 17.32
C VAL A 321 -40.88 11.20 16.66
N LYS A 322 -42.01 11.49 17.33
CA LYS A 322 -43.37 11.19 16.87
C LYS A 322 -43.83 12.02 15.66
N ASP A 323 -43.12 13.10 15.37
CA ASP A 323 -43.40 13.98 14.23
C ASP A 323 -42.59 13.60 12.98
N VAL A 324 -41.59 12.74 13.11
CA VAL A 324 -40.75 12.27 11.99
C VAL A 324 -41.51 11.22 11.19
N LYS A 325 -41.70 11.46 9.90
CA LYS A 325 -42.39 10.56 8.96
C LYS A 325 -41.73 10.63 7.60
N ALA A 326 -41.70 9.50 6.90
CA ALA A 326 -41.33 9.40 5.49
C ALA A 326 -42.31 8.49 4.75
N THR A 327 -42.36 8.64 3.44
CA THR A 327 -43.18 7.90 2.47
C THR A 327 -42.29 7.33 1.37
N GLU A 328 -42.85 6.53 0.46
CA GLU A 328 -42.11 5.93 -0.66
C GLU A 328 -41.57 6.96 -1.67
N ASP A 329 -42.10 8.19 -1.67
CA ASP A 329 -41.65 9.29 -2.54
C ASP A 329 -40.51 10.11 -1.91
N ASP A 330 -40.20 9.90 -0.63
CA ASP A 330 -39.18 10.66 0.09
C ASP A 330 -37.79 10.07 -0.13
N THR A 331 -36.78 10.93 -0.21
CA THR A 331 -35.38 10.51 -0.19
C THR A 331 -34.91 10.41 1.26
N VAL A 332 -34.38 9.25 1.66
CA VAL A 332 -33.88 9.00 3.01
C VAL A 332 -32.41 8.63 2.98
N GLU A 333 -31.60 9.34 3.75
CA GLU A 333 -30.23 8.94 4.09
C GLU A 333 -30.21 8.52 5.55
N PHE A 334 -29.52 7.42 5.84
CA PHE A 334 -29.40 6.92 7.21
C PHE A 334 -27.97 6.54 7.55
N TYR A 335 -27.53 6.91 8.75
CA TYR A 335 -26.21 6.56 9.26
C TYR A 335 -26.26 6.27 10.76
N LEU A 336 -25.88 5.04 11.13
CA LEU A 336 -25.79 4.56 12.51
C LEU A 336 -24.32 4.39 12.90
N GLU A 337 -23.84 5.26 13.79
CA GLU A 337 -22.44 5.32 14.18
C GLU A 337 -22.14 4.40 15.37
N MET A 338 -20.99 3.72 15.30
CA MET A 338 -20.49 2.84 16.34
C MET A 338 -18.97 2.96 16.49
N LEU A 339 -18.47 3.03 17.71
CA LEU A 339 -17.03 3.16 17.92
C LEU A 339 -16.35 1.78 17.86
N GLY A 340 -15.78 1.44 16.70
CA GLY A 340 -14.96 0.25 16.50
C GLY A 340 -15.33 -0.59 15.29
N ALA A 341 -14.37 -1.36 14.78
CA ALA A 341 -14.53 -2.11 13.54
C ALA A 341 -15.51 -3.28 13.64
N ASN A 342 -15.63 -3.94 14.81
CA ASN A 342 -16.53 -5.08 14.99
C ASN A 342 -17.93 -4.63 15.41
N TYR A 343 -18.79 -4.35 14.44
CA TYR A 343 -20.15 -3.86 14.65
C TYR A 343 -21.13 -4.86 15.29
N HIS A 344 -20.74 -6.12 15.55
CA HIS A 344 -21.52 -7.00 16.45
C HIS A 344 -21.37 -6.59 17.92
N LEU A 345 -20.24 -5.98 18.28
CA LEU A 345 -19.84 -5.71 19.67
C LEU A 345 -19.58 -4.22 19.94
N ALA A 346 -19.34 -3.43 18.90
CA ALA A 346 -18.98 -2.03 19.03
C ALA A 346 -20.09 -1.25 19.76
N PRO A 347 -19.75 -0.38 20.72
CA PRO A 347 -20.71 0.50 21.37
C PRO A 347 -21.31 1.47 20.35
N PHE A 348 -22.59 1.76 20.50
CA PHE A 348 -23.28 2.79 19.74
C PHE A 348 -22.78 4.18 20.14
N VAL A 349 -22.67 5.07 19.16
CA VAL A 349 -22.31 6.48 19.37
C VAL A 349 -23.52 7.39 19.22
N GLY A 350 -24.35 7.11 18.21
CA GLY A 350 -25.52 7.89 17.85
C GLY A 350 -25.93 7.58 16.41
N PHE A 351 -26.93 8.28 15.91
CA PHE A 351 -27.38 8.15 14.53
C PHE A 351 -27.69 9.51 13.91
N SER A 352 -27.74 9.53 12.58
CA SER A 352 -28.29 10.62 11.79
C SER A 352 -29.22 10.09 10.72
N LEU A 353 -30.26 10.86 10.43
CA LEU A 353 -31.30 10.56 9.47
C LEU A 353 -31.60 11.84 8.69
N LYS A 354 -31.58 11.78 7.37
CA LYS A 354 -32.06 12.88 6.52
C LYS A 354 -33.30 12.42 5.79
N ILE A 355 -34.34 13.25 5.81
CA ILE A 355 -35.57 13.03 5.05
C ILE A 355 -35.78 14.30 4.22
N ASN A 356 -35.60 14.19 2.90
CA ASN A 356 -35.50 15.33 2.00
C ASN A 356 -34.48 16.35 2.54
N ASP A 357 -34.85 17.61 2.77
CA ASP A 357 -33.91 18.64 3.22
C ASP A 357 -33.68 18.69 4.74
N LYS A 358 -34.38 17.86 5.54
CA LYS A 358 -34.31 17.93 7.02
C LYS A 358 -33.40 16.85 7.58
N ILE A 359 -32.41 17.29 8.36
CA ILE A 359 -31.46 16.41 9.06
C ILE A 359 -31.85 16.28 10.52
N TYR A 360 -31.83 15.05 11.00
CA TYR A 360 -32.11 14.63 12.36
C TYR A 360 -30.90 13.91 12.93
N VAL A 361 -30.57 14.17 14.20
CA VAL A 361 -29.43 13.56 14.89
C VAL A 361 -29.81 13.18 16.33
N SER A 362 -29.23 12.11 16.87
CA SER A 362 -29.35 11.79 18.29
C SER A 362 -28.22 10.87 18.76
N ARG A 363 -27.86 10.98 20.04
CA ARG A 363 -27.05 9.94 20.74
C ARG A 363 -27.89 8.76 21.17
N ASP A 364 -29.15 9.00 21.46
CA ASP A 364 -30.07 7.98 21.96
C ASP A 364 -30.57 7.12 20.80
N VAL A 365 -29.87 6.00 20.58
CA VAL A 365 -30.21 5.04 19.52
C VAL A 365 -31.49 4.26 19.81
N GLU A 366 -32.00 4.26 21.05
CA GLU A 366 -33.26 3.57 21.40
C GLU A 366 -34.46 4.26 20.74
N LEU A 367 -34.34 5.56 20.39
CA LEU A 367 -35.35 6.27 19.59
C LEU A 367 -35.63 5.60 18.24
N LEU A 368 -34.69 4.81 17.69
CA LEU A 368 -34.91 4.05 16.45
C LEU A 368 -35.96 2.95 16.62
N GLU A 369 -36.24 2.51 17.85
CA GLU A 369 -37.25 1.50 18.16
C GLU A 369 -38.68 2.08 18.18
N GLU A 370 -38.82 3.41 18.23
CA GLU A 370 -40.13 4.08 18.15
C GLU A 370 -40.83 3.80 16.81
N ASP A 371 -42.13 3.55 16.86
CA ASP A 371 -42.94 3.05 15.73
C ASP A 371 -42.70 3.80 14.41
N ASN A 372 -42.55 5.12 14.46
CA ASN A 372 -42.32 5.93 13.27
C ASN A 372 -40.96 5.67 12.62
N LEU A 373 -39.86 5.74 13.40
CA LEU A 373 -38.52 5.54 12.87
C LEU A 373 -38.30 4.07 12.49
N LYS A 374 -38.81 3.16 13.31
CA LYS A 374 -38.81 1.73 13.01
C LYS A 374 -39.54 1.45 11.70
N HIS A 375 -40.73 2.01 11.49
CA HIS A 375 -41.45 1.88 10.23
C HIS A 375 -40.64 2.42 9.04
N ILE A 376 -40.01 3.59 9.18
CA ILE A 376 -39.14 4.14 8.13
C ILE A 376 -38.06 3.12 7.77
N LEU A 377 -37.36 2.55 8.75
CA LEU A 377 -36.26 1.60 8.54
C LEU A 377 -36.71 0.23 8.00
N GLU A 378 -37.87 -0.28 8.43
CA GLU A 378 -38.38 -1.61 8.08
C GLU A 378 -39.25 -1.64 6.81
N ASP A 379 -39.79 -0.53 6.33
CA ASP A 379 -40.59 -0.51 5.11
C ASP A 379 -39.71 -0.71 3.86
N GLU A 380 -40.00 -1.73 3.05
CA GLU A 380 -39.25 -2.06 1.83
C GLU A 380 -39.40 -1.03 0.71
N LYS A 381 -40.46 -0.22 0.73
CA LYS A 381 -40.75 0.79 -0.30
C LYS A 381 -40.06 2.11 -0.04
N ILE A 382 -39.76 2.41 1.23
CA ILE A 382 -38.97 3.57 1.60
C ILE A 382 -37.50 3.23 1.32
N GLN A 383 -36.89 3.98 0.41
CA GLN A 383 -35.52 3.76 -0.04
C GLN A 383 -34.53 4.51 0.86
N LYS A 384 -33.43 3.84 1.27
CA LYS A 384 -32.42 4.43 2.15
C LYS A 384 -31.03 4.33 1.56
N ASN A 385 -30.35 5.45 1.55
CA ASN A 385 -28.94 5.60 1.18
C ASN A 385 -28.09 5.50 2.44
N VAL A 386 -27.09 4.62 2.44
CA VAL A 386 -26.25 4.37 3.62
C VAL A 386 -24.77 4.36 3.27
N PHE A 387 -23.94 4.32 4.30
CA PHE A 387 -22.52 4.02 4.22
C PHE A 387 -22.23 2.75 5.02
N ASP A 388 -21.70 1.71 4.36
CA ASP A 388 -21.55 0.36 4.92
C ASP A 388 -22.92 -0.25 5.33
N LEU A 389 -23.61 -0.74 4.31
CA LEU A 389 -24.93 -1.37 4.40
C LEU A 389 -24.92 -2.51 5.41
N LYS A 390 -23.86 -3.33 5.39
CA LYS A 390 -23.77 -4.49 6.26
C LYS A 390 -23.61 -4.10 7.73
N ARG A 391 -22.73 -3.13 8.00
CA ARG A 391 -22.59 -2.53 9.34
C ARG A 391 -23.93 -1.99 9.82
N THR A 392 -24.66 -1.29 8.97
CA THR A 392 -25.99 -0.73 9.27
C THR A 392 -27.01 -1.82 9.61
N MET A 393 -27.14 -2.86 8.77
CA MET A 393 -28.09 -3.96 8.98
C MET A 393 -27.82 -4.73 10.29
N VAL A 394 -26.56 -5.08 10.54
CA VAL A 394 -26.19 -5.85 11.75
C VAL A 394 -26.38 -5.00 13.01
N ALA A 395 -26.09 -3.70 12.92
CA ALA A 395 -26.29 -2.76 14.02
C ALA A 395 -27.78 -2.55 14.34
N ALA A 396 -28.62 -2.33 13.33
CA ALA A 396 -30.07 -2.20 13.51
C ALA A 396 -30.69 -3.49 14.08
N HIS A 397 -30.22 -4.67 13.66
CA HIS A 397 -30.68 -5.93 14.21
C HIS A 397 -30.39 -6.09 15.71
N ARG A 398 -29.29 -5.50 16.23
CA ARG A 398 -29.01 -5.48 17.67
C ARG A 398 -30.05 -4.68 18.47
N LEU A 399 -30.77 -3.76 17.81
CA LEU A 399 -31.89 -2.99 18.35
C LEU A 399 -33.26 -3.63 18.02
N GLY A 400 -33.29 -4.85 17.47
CA GLY A 400 -34.54 -5.50 17.08
C GLY A 400 -35.25 -4.85 15.88
N ILE A 401 -34.49 -4.18 15.01
CA ILE A 401 -34.97 -3.52 13.79
C ILE A 401 -34.50 -4.31 12.56
N HIS A 402 -35.44 -4.65 11.67
CA HIS A 402 -35.16 -5.38 10.44
C HIS A 402 -35.17 -4.44 9.23
N THR A 403 -34.01 -3.85 8.93
CA THR A 403 -33.91 -2.86 7.85
C THR A 403 -34.20 -3.45 6.47
N HIS A 404 -35.04 -2.76 5.70
CA HIS A 404 -35.36 -3.04 4.29
C HIS A 404 -35.13 -1.78 3.43
N GLY A 405 -35.18 -1.90 2.09
CA GLY A 405 -35.04 -0.75 1.18
C GLY A 405 -33.64 -0.11 1.15
N LEU A 406 -32.59 -0.83 1.54
CA LEU A 406 -31.20 -0.35 1.51
C LEU A 406 -30.55 -0.63 0.13
N ASP A 407 -30.92 0.10 -0.92
CA ASP A 407 -30.44 -0.15 -2.29
C ASP A 407 -29.16 0.62 -2.70
N TYR A 408 -28.64 1.50 -1.84
CA TYR A 408 -27.39 2.23 -2.08
C TYR A 408 -26.43 2.16 -0.89
N ASP A 409 -25.16 1.84 -1.17
CA ASP A 409 -24.05 1.86 -0.23
C ASP A 409 -22.86 2.64 -0.83
N MET A 410 -22.58 3.80 -0.25
CA MET A 410 -21.49 4.68 -0.67
C MET A 410 -20.11 4.00 -0.58
N LEU A 411 -19.88 3.15 0.42
CA LEU A 411 -18.61 2.45 0.61
C LEU A 411 -18.36 1.45 -0.53
N LEU A 412 -19.38 0.66 -0.89
CA LEU A 412 -19.29 -0.28 -2.01
C LEU A 412 -19.14 0.43 -3.36
N ALA A 413 -19.85 1.55 -3.56
CA ALA A 413 -19.74 2.35 -4.77
C ALA A 413 -18.31 2.89 -4.96
N SER A 414 -17.75 3.50 -3.90
CA SER A 414 -16.36 3.99 -3.91
C SER A 414 -15.34 2.88 -4.16
N TYR A 415 -15.51 1.73 -3.50
CA TYR A 415 -14.61 0.58 -3.64
C TYR A 415 -14.59 0.01 -5.07
N LEU A 416 -15.74 -0.08 -5.74
CA LEU A 416 -15.80 -0.57 -7.13
C LEU A 416 -15.11 0.39 -8.11
N ILE A 417 -15.23 1.71 -7.90
CA ILE A 417 -14.57 2.74 -8.71
C ILE A 417 -13.04 2.65 -8.55
N ASN A 418 -12.56 2.49 -7.33
CA ASN A 418 -11.13 2.38 -7.02
C ASN A 418 -10.84 1.39 -5.88
N ASN A 419 -10.45 0.17 -6.25
CA ASN A 419 -10.12 -0.90 -5.31
C ASN A 419 -8.69 -0.88 -4.75
N GLU A 420 -7.91 0.17 -5.02
CA GLU A 420 -6.65 0.42 -4.31
C GLU A 420 -6.87 1.14 -2.98
N ASN A 421 -8.00 1.85 -2.84
CA ASN A 421 -8.41 2.44 -1.58
C ASN A 421 -9.40 1.54 -0.86
N ASN A 422 -8.95 1.00 0.28
CA ASN A 422 -9.76 0.15 1.15
C ASN A 422 -10.10 0.86 2.47
N SER A 423 -10.14 2.20 2.47
CA SER A 423 -10.59 2.95 3.63
C SER A 423 -12.08 2.69 3.86
N ASN A 424 -12.44 2.56 5.14
CA ASN A 424 -13.82 2.48 5.59
C ASN A 424 -14.21 3.74 6.40
N ASP A 425 -13.42 4.80 6.31
CA ASP A 425 -13.71 6.10 6.90
C ASP A 425 -14.46 6.95 5.85
N LEU A 426 -15.66 7.41 6.21
CA LEU A 426 -16.50 8.18 5.30
C LEU A 426 -15.87 9.51 4.93
N GLY A 427 -15.23 10.21 5.88
CA GLY A 427 -14.52 11.46 5.63
C GLY A 427 -13.31 11.25 4.72
N GLU A 428 -12.53 10.19 4.92
CA GLU A 428 -11.43 9.86 3.99
C GLU A 428 -11.97 9.59 2.58
N ILE A 429 -13.10 8.89 2.43
CA ILE A 429 -13.72 8.65 1.13
C ILE A 429 -14.23 9.96 0.51
N ALA A 430 -14.91 10.82 1.28
CA ALA A 430 -15.41 12.10 0.80
C ALA A 430 -14.28 12.98 0.24
N HIS A 431 -13.14 13.03 0.94
CA HIS A 431 -11.94 13.76 0.50
C HIS A 431 -11.41 13.27 -0.86
N LEU A 432 -11.48 11.97 -1.17
CA LEU A 432 -11.06 11.45 -2.49
C LEU A 432 -11.86 12.03 -3.65
N TYR A 433 -13.10 12.45 -3.38
CA TYR A 433 -14.01 13.01 -4.36
C TYR A 433 -14.13 14.53 -4.25
N GLY A 434 -13.23 15.17 -3.48
CA GLY A 434 -13.15 16.62 -3.34
C GLY A 434 -14.15 17.24 -2.36
N ASP A 435 -14.83 16.42 -1.56
CA ASP A 435 -15.73 16.88 -0.51
C ASP A 435 -15.01 16.89 0.85
N TYR A 436 -14.59 18.07 1.28
CA TYR A 436 -13.91 18.32 2.56
C TYR A 436 -14.85 18.88 3.64
N SER A 437 -16.17 18.78 3.42
CA SER A 437 -17.17 19.18 4.40
C SER A 437 -17.28 18.18 5.57
N VAL A 438 -16.62 17.02 5.50
CA VAL A 438 -16.68 15.99 6.55
C VAL A 438 -15.28 15.72 7.09
N LYS A 439 -15.09 15.88 8.40
CA LYS A 439 -13.84 15.46 9.06
C LYS A 439 -13.68 13.94 8.98
N THR A 440 -12.46 13.45 9.08
CA THR A 440 -12.23 12.00 9.23
C THR A 440 -12.62 11.51 10.63
N ASP A 441 -12.98 10.24 10.76
CA ASP A 441 -13.24 9.61 12.06
C ASP A 441 -11.99 9.61 12.94
N LEU A 442 -10.80 9.57 12.32
CA LEU A 442 -9.54 9.73 13.04
C LEU A 442 -9.41 11.12 13.68
N GLU A 443 -9.87 12.18 13.01
CA GLU A 443 -9.81 13.55 13.54
C GLU A 443 -10.82 13.78 14.67
N VAL A 444 -12.01 13.15 14.59
CA VAL A 444 -13.08 13.34 15.58
C VAL A 444 -12.94 12.39 16.78
N TYR A 445 -12.71 11.10 16.53
CA TYR A 445 -12.65 10.10 17.59
C TYR A 445 -11.23 9.83 18.10
N GLY A 446 -10.20 10.09 17.30
CA GLY A 446 -8.81 9.75 17.64
C GLY A 446 -8.46 8.29 17.35
N LYS A 447 -7.35 7.78 17.93
CA LYS A 447 -6.89 6.41 17.70
C LYS A 447 -6.18 5.82 18.90
N GLY A 448 -6.40 4.53 19.15
CA GLY A 448 -5.71 3.80 20.20
C GLY A 448 -6.03 4.37 21.58
N LYS A 449 -5.04 4.98 22.25
CA LYS A 449 -5.26 5.52 23.60
C LYS A 449 -6.04 6.84 23.64
N SER A 450 -6.08 7.58 22.54
CA SER A 450 -6.87 8.82 22.43
C SER A 450 -8.24 8.60 21.80
N GLU A 451 -8.60 7.35 21.48
CA GLU A 451 -9.88 7.00 20.90
C GLU A 451 -11.00 7.22 21.93
N HIS A 452 -11.92 8.14 21.66
CA HIS A 452 -13.07 8.44 22.51
C HIS A 452 -14.21 9.07 21.69
N ILE A 453 -15.43 9.01 22.22
CA ILE A 453 -16.56 9.76 21.68
C ILE A 453 -16.48 11.19 22.23
N PRO A 454 -16.61 12.25 21.42
CA PRO A 454 -16.66 13.61 21.92
C PRO A 454 -17.77 13.81 22.96
N ASP A 455 -17.44 14.50 24.05
CA ASP A 455 -18.42 14.91 25.07
C ASP A 455 -19.29 16.09 24.59
N ASP A 456 -18.77 16.90 23.66
CA ASP A 456 -19.51 18.01 23.05
C ASP A 456 -20.49 17.50 21.99
N ASP A 457 -21.78 17.71 22.25
CA ASP A 457 -22.87 17.35 21.35
C ASP A 457 -22.80 18.12 20.03
N ASP A 458 -22.39 19.39 20.05
CA ASP A 458 -22.31 20.18 18.82
C ASP A 458 -21.21 19.62 17.90
N GLU A 459 -20.07 19.18 18.45
CA GLU A 459 -19.02 18.54 17.67
C GLU A 459 -19.48 17.20 17.07
N LEU A 460 -20.07 16.33 17.89
CA LEU A 460 -20.53 15.01 17.44
C LEU A 460 -21.68 15.14 16.42
N PHE A 461 -22.69 15.94 16.73
CA PHE A 461 -23.86 16.09 15.87
C PHE A 461 -23.52 16.78 14.56
N ASN A 462 -22.63 17.77 14.56
CA ASN A 462 -22.14 18.33 13.32
C ASN A 462 -21.38 17.29 12.49
N HIS A 463 -20.58 16.43 13.09
CA HIS A 463 -19.90 15.33 12.38
C HIS A 463 -20.89 14.35 11.76
N LEU A 464 -21.88 13.88 12.53
CA LEU A 464 -22.93 12.97 12.02
C LEU A 464 -23.76 13.63 10.90
N ALA A 465 -24.15 14.89 11.08
CA ALA A 465 -24.89 15.65 10.06
C ALA A 465 -24.05 15.94 8.80
N SER A 466 -22.74 16.13 8.94
CA SER A 466 -21.85 16.30 7.78
C SER A 466 -21.72 14.98 7.00
N LYS A 467 -21.59 13.84 7.70
CA LYS A 467 -21.59 12.51 7.09
C LYS A 467 -22.86 12.23 6.28
N ILE A 468 -24.03 12.55 6.83
CA ILE A 468 -25.30 12.30 6.13
C ILE A 468 -25.41 13.13 4.83
N ASN A 469 -24.96 14.38 4.86
CA ASN A 469 -24.90 15.23 3.66
C ASN A 469 -23.93 14.69 2.60
N ALA A 470 -22.77 14.17 3.01
CA ALA A 470 -21.82 13.57 2.06
C ALA A 470 -22.37 12.29 1.39
N ILE A 471 -23.17 11.48 2.10
CA ILE A 471 -23.85 10.33 1.51
C ILE A 471 -24.79 10.77 0.37
N GLU A 472 -25.56 11.83 0.59
CA GLU A 472 -26.46 12.39 -0.43
C GLU A 472 -25.67 13.04 -1.59
N SER A 473 -24.73 13.94 -1.27
CA SER A 473 -24.01 14.77 -2.25
C SER A 473 -23.17 13.92 -3.21
N LEU A 474 -22.56 12.84 -2.71
CA LEU A 474 -21.68 11.97 -3.48
C LEU A 474 -22.42 10.84 -4.20
N LYS A 475 -23.69 10.57 -3.86
CA LYS A 475 -24.46 9.49 -4.51
C LYS A 475 -24.46 9.60 -6.02
N LYS A 476 -24.90 10.73 -6.56
CA LYS A 476 -25.01 10.92 -8.01
C LYS A 476 -23.64 10.86 -8.71
N PRO A 477 -22.59 11.60 -8.28
CA PRO A 477 -21.26 11.49 -8.88
C PRO A 477 -20.68 10.07 -8.87
N LEU A 478 -20.88 9.31 -7.78
CA LEU A 478 -20.38 7.94 -7.69
C LEU A 478 -21.13 6.99 -8.63
N LEU A 479 -22.45 7.09 -8.71
CA LEU A 479 -23.24 6.27 -9.64
C LEU A 479 -22.94 6.61 -11.11
N GLU A 480 -22.72 7.88 -11.43
CA GLU A 480 -22.29 8.30 -12.78
C GLU A 480 -20.93 7.69 -13.14
N LYS A 481 -19.95 7.70 -12.21
CA LYS A 481 -18.65 7.04 -12.42
C LYS A 481 -18.76 5.53 -12.57
N LEU A 482 -19.62 4.86 -11.80
CA LEU A 482 -19.87 3.42 -11.96
C LEU A 482 -20.42 3.12 -13.35
N LYS A 483 -21.36 3.93 -13.83
CA LYS A 483 -21.91 3.80 -15.18
C LYS A 483 -20.88 4.05 -16.27
N ASP A 484 -20.04 5.07 -16.13
CA ASP A 484 -18.91 5.34 -17.03
C ASP A 484 -17.92 4.16 -17.07
N HIS A 485 -17.86 3.39 -15.99
CA HIS A 485 -17.06 2.19 -15.87
C HIS A 485 -17.79 0.90 -16.25
N GLU A 486 -19.06 0.94 -16.65
CA GLU A 486 -19.90 -0.26 -16.89
C GLU A 486 -19.95 -1.19 -15.66
N GLN A 487 -19.93 -0.61 -14.46
CA GLN A 487 -19.97 -1.30 -13.16
C GLN A 487 -21.30 -1.09 -12.41
N ASP A 488 -22.26 -0.42 -13.01
CA ASP A 488 -23.60 -0.20 -12.45
C ASP A 488 -24.35 -1.53 -12.24
N ASP A 489 -24.35 -2.43 -13.23
CA ASP A 489 -24.96 -3.76 -13.09
C ASP A 489 -24.27 -4.60 -12.00
N LEU A 490 -22.94 -4.56 -11.93
CA LEU A 490 -22.15 -5.21 -10.87
C LEU A 490 -22.52 -4.70 -9.47
N PHE A 491 -22.70 -3.38 -9.33
CA PHE A 491 -23.08 -2.75 -8.08
C PHE A 491 -24.49 -3.16 -7.64
N GLU A 492 -25.48 -2.99 -8.52
CA GLU A 492 -26.89 -3.18 -8.22
C GLU A 492 -27.30 -4.66 -8.09
N THR A 493 -26.78 -5.53 -8.97
CA THR A 493 -27.26 -6.92 -9.06
C THR A 493 -26.40 -7.91 -8.27
N ILE A 494 -25.14 -7.54 -7.97
CA ILE A 494 -24.20 -8.42 -7.26
C ILE A 494 -23.81 -7.84 -5.91
N GLU A 495 -23.17 -6.66 -5.84
CA GLU A 495 -22.54 -6.21 -4.59
C GLU A 495 -23.55 -5.84 -3.51
N ILE A 496 -24.60 -5.07 -3.84
CA ILE A 496 -25.65 -4.67 -2.90
C ILE A 496 -26.44 -5.90 -2.38
N PRO A 497 -26.95 -6.82 -3.24
CA PRO A 497 -27.61 -8.04 -2.76
C PRO A 497 -26.67 -8.94 -1.97
N THR A 498 -25.40 -9.06 -2.37
CA THR A 498 -24.39 -9.82 -1.61
C THR A 498 -24.23 -9.23 -0.21
N ALA A 499 -24.15 -7.91 -0.05
CA ALA A 499 -23.99 -7.28 1.26
C ALA A 499 -25.14 -7.63 2.22
N ARG A 500 -26.37 -7.75 1.72
CA ARG A 500 -27.54 -8.21 2.50
C ARG A 500 -27.44 -9.67 2.90
N VAL A 501 -27.04 -10.54 1.97
CA VAL A 501 -26.83 -11.97 2.26
C VAL A 501 -25.75 -12.12 3.33
N LEU A 502 -24.63 -11.39 3.19
CA LEU A 502 -23.55 -11.39 4.17
C LEU A 502 -24.04 -10.90 5.53
N ALA A 503 -24.75 -9.77 5.60
CA ALA A 503 -25.33 -9.29 6.86
C ALA A 503 -26.17 -10.39 7.54
N ARG A 504 -27.02 -11.09 6.79
CA ARG A 504 -27.81 -12.23 7.30
C ARG A 504 -26.94 -13.39 7.80
N MET A 505 -25.91 -13.77 7.04
CA MET A 505 -24.98 -14.83 7.45
C MET A 505 -24.23 -14.47 8.75
N GLU A 506 -23.78 -13.22 8.86
CA GLU A 506 -23.11 -12.71 10.04
C GLU A 506 -24.05 -12.70 11.26
N MET A 507 -25.29 -12.25 11.10
CA MET A 507 -26.32 -12.30 12.16
C MET A 507 -26.68 -13.74 12.56
N ASN A 508 -26.75 -14.65 11.59
CA ASN A 508 -27.02 -16.06 11.87
C ASN A 508 -25.91 -16.69 12.73
N GLY A 509 -24.65 -16.40 12.43
CA GLY A 509 -23.47 -16.95 13.09
C GLY A 509 -23.35 -18.48 12.95
N MET A 510 -22.17 -19.01 13.23
CA MET A 510 -21.95 -20.46 13.25
C MET A 510 -21.92 -20.96 14.70
N LYS A 511 -22.73 -21.98 15.03
CA LYS A 511 -22.73 -22.58 16.38
C LYS A 511 -21.41 -23.30 16.63
N VAL A 512 -20.81 -23.05 17.81
CA VAL A 512 -19.55 -23.67 18.21
C VAL A 512 -19.71 -24.36 19.56
N GLU A 513 -19.34 -25.63 19.62
CA GLU A 513 -19.33 -26.44 20.82
C GLU A 513 -18.03 -26.21 21.61
N ALA A 514 -18.10 -25.32 22.60
CA ALA A 514 -16.95 -24.92 23.41
C ALA A 514 -16.29 -26.11 24.13
N SER A 515 -17.07 -27.10 24.56
CA SER A 515 -16.55 -28.30 25.22
C SER A 515 -15.59 -29.11 24.34
N THR A 516 -15.88 -29.18 23.03
CA THR A 516 -15.01 -29.82 22.04
C THR A 516 -13.68 -29.08 21.90
N LEU A 517 -13.70 -27.74 21.88
CA LEU A 517 -12.48 -26.93 21.82
C LEU A 517 -11.62 -27.08 23.09
N ILE A 518 -12.24 -27.12 24.27
CA ILE A 518 -11.53 -27.33 25.54
C ILE A 518 -10.89 -28.72 25.58
N GLN A 519 -11.58 -29.75 25.09
CA GLN A 519 -10.99 -31.09 24.97
C GLN A 519 -9.75 -31.07 24.07
N LEU A 520 -9.86 -30.48 22.88
CA LEU A 520 -8.73 -30.35 21.95
C LEU A 520 -7.57 -29.54 22.55
N GLN A 521 -7.87 -28.49 23.32
CA GLN A 521 -6.87 -27.68 24.02
C GLN A 521 -6.03 -28.55 24.98
N ASN A 522 -6.69 -29.41 25.75
CA ASN A 522 -6.02 -30.31 26.69
C ASN A 522 -5.19 -31.38 25.96
N GLU A 523 -5.73 -31.98 24.90
CA GLU A 523 -5.01 -32.97 24.09
C GLU A 523 -3.76 -32.38 23.43
N PHE A 524 -3.87 -31.18 22.87
CA PHE A 524 -2.73 -30.48 22.26
C PHE A 524 -1.71 -30.02 23.30
N ALA A 525 -2.13 -29.60 24.50
CA ALA A 525 -1.20 -29.25 25.57
C ALA A 525 -0.30 -30.44 25.96
N VAL A 526 -0.86 -31.65 26.07
CA VAL A 526 -0.08 -32.88 26.34
C VAL A 526 0.89 -33.18 25.20
N LYS A 527 0.43 -33.11 23.93
CA LYS A 527 1.30 -33.34 22.76
C LYS A 527 2.43 -32.31 22.66
N LEU A 528 2.14 -31.03 22.86
CA LEU A 528 3.12 -29.96 22.84
C LEU A 528 4.17 -30.15 23.92
N LYS A 529 3.76 -30.56 25.14
CA LYS A 529 4.71 -30.82 26.22
C LYS A 529 5.66 -31.97 25.88
N GLY A 530 5.12 -33.06 25.32
CA GLY A 530 5.93 -34.20 24.88
C GLY A 530 6.92 -33.85 23.75
N LEU A 531 6.52 -33.01 22.79
CA LEU A 531 7.41 -32.52 21.73
C LEU A 531 8.46 -31.55 22.29
N GLU A 532 8.06 -30.65 23.17
CA GLU A 532 8.95 -29.69 23.83
C GLU A 532 10.07 -30.39 24.58
N ASP A 533 9.75 -31.40 25.40
CA ASP A 533 10.75 -32.14 26.18
C ASP A 533 11.74 -32.87 25.25
N LYS A 534 11.26 -33.51 24.16
CA LYS A 534 12.13 -34.14 23.15
C LYS A 534 13.06 -33.16 22.46
N ILE A 535 12.55 -31.98 22.10
CA ILE A 535 13.35 -30.94 21.44
C ILE A 535 14.41 -30.40 22.40
N TYR A 536 14.08 -30.21 23.69
CA TYR A 536 15.04 -29.78 24.71
C TYR A 536 16.12 -30.81 24.97
N ASP A 537 15.77 -32.09 25.03
CA ASP A 537 16.73 -33.18 25.19
C ASP A 537 17.71 -33.24 24.01
N GLN A 538 17.23 -33.06 22.78
CA GLN A 538 18.07 -33.02 21.58
C GLN A 538 18.90 -31.74 21.46
N ALA A 539 18.37 -30.60 21.89
CA ALA A 539 19.08 -29.32 21.90
C ALA A 539 20.11 -29.22 23.05
N GLY A 540 19.96 -30.04 24.09
CA GLY A 540 20.78 -30.02 25.31
C GLY A 540 20.58 -28.78 26.19
N GLU A 541 19.56 -27.97 25.94
CA GLU A 541 19.16 -26.84 26.79
C GLU A 541 17.70 -26.44 26.54
N LYS A 542 17.13 -25.70 27.49
CA LYS A 542 15.78 -25.13 27.36
C LYS A 542 15.84 -23.76 26.72
N PHE A 543 14.91 -23.51 25.80
CA PHE A 543 14.78 -22.24 25.10
C PHE A 543 13.34 -22.04 24.61
N ASN A 544 13.01 -20.83 24.18
CA ASN A 544 11.68 -20.53 23.64
C ASN A 544 11.58 -20.98 22.17
N LEU A 545 10.84 -22.08 21.94
CA LEU A 545 10.60 -22.69 20.62
C LEU A 545 9.86 -21.76 19.64
N ASN A 546 9.09 -20.82 20.18
CA ASN A 546 8.36 -19.81 19.41
C ASN A 546 9.22 -18.58 19.05
N SER A 547 10.42 -18.43 19.64
CA SER A 547 11.34 -17.33 19.34
C SER A 547 12.26 -17.71 18.17
N PRO A 548 12.12 -17.08 16.98
CA PRO A 548 12.97 -17.39 15.83
C PRO A 548 14.46 -17.14 16.11
N LYS A 549 14.77 -16.15 16.96
CA LYS A 549 16.15 -15.81 17.33
C LYS A 549 16.79 -16.92 18.17
N GLN A 550 16.10 -17.39 19.21
CA GLN A 550 16.62 -18.46 20.05
C GLN A 550 16.69 -19.78 19.28
N LEU A 551 15.64 -20.12 18.53
CA LEU A 551 15.64 -21.31 17.69
C LEU A 551 16.76 -21.27 16.63
N GLY A 552 16.98 -20.12 16.00
CA GLY A 552 18.05 -19.96 15.02
C GLY A 552 19.44 -20.19 15.61
N HIS A 553 19.68 -19.70 16.84
CA HIS A 553 20.94 -19.96 17.55
C HIS A 553 21.15 -21.46 17.79
N ILE A 554 20.12 -22.17 18.28
CA ILE A 554 20.20 -23.62 18.50
C ILE A 554 20.48 -24.37 17.20
N LEU A 555 19.71 -24.11 16.14
CA LEU A 555 19.82 -24.86 14.88
C LEU A 555 21.14 -24.61 14.16
N PHE A 556 21.54 -23.34 14.02
CA PHE A 556 22.62 -22.97 13.10
C PHE A 556 23.97 -22.75 13.78
N GLU A 557 23.99 -22.41 15.07
CA GLU A 557 25.24 -22.17 15.81
C GLU A 557 25.59 -23.36 16.70
N LYS A 558 24.65 -23.84 17.52
CA LYS A 558 24.91 -24.95 18.45
C LYS A 558 24.95 -26.31 17.75
N LEU A 559 23.92 -26.63 16.95
CA LEU A 559 23.84 -27.88 16.20
C LEU A 559 24.56 -27.84 14.86
N GLY A 560 25.01 -26.65 14.42
CA GLY A 560 25.81 -26.48 13.21
C GLY A 560 25.08 -26.84 11.90
N LEU A 561 23.74 -26.76 11.87
CA LEU A 561 22.99 -27.04 10.65
C LEU A 561 23.29 -26.00 9.55
N PRO A 562 23.20 -26.37 8.26
CA PRO A 562 23.51 -25.46 7.17
C PRO A 562 22.52 -24.29 7.10
N VAL A 563 23.05 -23.08 6.96
CA VAL A 563 22.24 -21.87 6.84
C VAL A 563 21.72 -21.71 5.41
N ILE A 564 20.45 -22.02 5.20
CA ILE A 564 19.79 -21.90 3.88
C ILE A 564 19.48 -20.45 3.52
N LYS A 565 18.98 -19.66 4.48
CA LYS A 565 18.49 -18.28 4.24
C LYS A 565 18.66 -17.41 5.50
N LYS A 566 19.10 -16.17 5.31
CA LYS A 566 19.12 -15.13 6.35
C LYS A 566 18.10 -14.03 6.02
N THR A 567 17.47 -13.48 7.06
CA THR A 567 16.61 -12.29 6.98
C THR A 567 17.39 -11.08 7.52
N LYS A 568 16.78 -9.89 7.44
CA LYS A 568 17.37 -8.67 8.04
C LYS A 568 17.61 -8.79 9.55
N THR A 569 16.87 -9.67 10.23
CA THR A 569 16.86 -9.82 11.69
C THR A 569 17.59 -11.08 12.21
N GLY A 570 18.11 -11.94 11.33
CA GLY A 570 18.85 -13.14 11.74
C GLY A 570 18.69 -14.33 10.78
N TYR A 571 18.81 -15.55 11.29
CA TYR A 571 18.57 -16.76 10.51
C TYR A 571 17.08 -16.97 10.25
N SER A 572 16.71 -17.39 9.04
CA SER A 572 15.34 -17.76 8.74
C SER A 572 15.02 -19.14 9.32
N THR A 573 14.00 -19.20 10.17
CA THR A 573 13.41 -20.48 10.62
C THR A 573 12.03 -20.69 10.01
N SER A 574 11.79 -20.26 8.77
CA SER A 574 10.48 -20.47 8.11
C SER A 574 10.23 -21.96 7.86
N VAL A 575 8.95 -22.35 7.67
CA VAL A 575 8.58 -23.73 7.32
C VAL A 575 9.35 -24.21 6.09
N GLU A 576 9.44 -23.38 5.04
CA GLU A 576 10.21 -23.67 3.82
C GLU A 576 11.70 -23.98 4.09
N VAL A 577 12.33 -23.26 5.02
CA VAL A 577 13.75 -23.49 5.38
C VAL A 577 13.88 -24.75 6.22
N LEU A 578 13.00 -24.96 7.19
CA LEU A 578 13.02 -26.15 8.04
C LEU A 578 12.72 -27.42 7.23
N ASP A 579 11.82 -27.36 6.24
CA ASP A 579 11.54 -28.49 5.35
C ASP A 579 12.78 -28.96 4.59
N GLN A 580 13.64 -28.03 4.15
CA GLN A 580 14.91 -28.36 3.49
C GLN A 580 15.95 -28.97 4.44
N LEU A 581 15.77 -28.78 5.75
CA LEU A 581 16.68 -29.27 6.80
C LEU A 581 16.19 -30.55 7.47
N LYS A 582 14.99 -31.06 7.14
CA LYS A 582 14.39 -32.27 7.73
C LYS A 582 15.32 -33.49 7.70
N THR A 583 16.08 -33.67 6.63
CA THR A 583 16.98 -34.82 6.47
C THR A 583 18.30 -34.67 7.24
N GLN A 584 18.61 -33.46 7.72
CA GLN A 584 19.87 -33.15 8.40
C GLN A 584 19.81 -33.42 9.90
N SER A 585 18.63 -33.28 10.53
CA SER A 585 18.48 -33.58 11.95
C SER A 585 17.02 -33.88 12.34
N PRO A 586 16.77 -34.92 13.17
CA PRO A 586 15.42 -35.26 13.66
C PRO A 586 14.71 -34.11 14.38
N ILE A 587 15.45 -33.26 15.09
CA ILE A 587 14.92 -32.11 15.84
C ILE A 587 14.08 -31.18 14.96
N VAL A 588 14.43 -31.08 13.67
CA VAL A 588 13.76 -30.18 12.72
C VAL A 588 12.33 -30.63 12.44
N SER A 589 12.09 -31.94 12.32
CA SER A 589 10.76 -32.49 12.12
C SER A 589 9.88 -32.25 13.36
N GLU A 590 10.42 -32.47 14.55
CA GLU A 590 9.70 -32.22 15.81
C GLU A 590 9.38 -30.75 16.02
N ILE A 591 10.29 -29.84 15.64
CA ILE A 591 10.03 -28.39 15.67
C ILE A 591 8.89 -28.01 14.73
N LEU A 592 8.83 -28.61 13.54
CA LEU A 592 7.76 -28.35 12.59
C LEU A 592 6.41 -28.83 13.13
N ASP A 593 6.36 -30.03 13.71
CA ASP A 593 5.18 -30.58 14.35
C ASP A 593 4.74 -29.71 15.55
N TYR A 594 5.69 -29.31 16.41
CA TYR A 594 5.44 -28.43 17.55
C TYR A 594 4.82 -27.11 17.10
N ARG A 595 5.41 -26.44 16.10
CA ARG A 595 4.89 -25.15 15.60
C ARG A 595 3.54 -25.27 14.95
N GLN A 596 3.28 -26.38 14.26
CA GLN A 596 1.97 -26.64 13.67
C GLN A 596 0.91 -26.75 14.75
N ILE A 597 1.12 -27.59 15.77
CA ILE A 597 0.16 -27.79 16.86
C ILE A 597 0.04 -26.52 17.72
N ALA A 598 1.15 -25.83 18.00
CA ALA A 598 1.14 -24.60 18.80
C ALA A 598 0.38 -23.48 18.09
N LYS A 599 0.54 -23.35 16.77
CA LYS A 599 -0.27 -22.43 15.96
C LYS A 599 -1.74 -22.83 16.00
N ILE A 600 -2.06 -24.12 15.89
CA ILE A 600 -3.43 -24.61 15.96
C ILE A 600 -4.09 -24.24 17.30
N GLN A 601 -3.40 -24.54 18.40
CA GLN A 601 -3.90 -24.29 19.75
C GLN A 601 -4.06 -22.79 20.05
N SER A 602 -3.09 -21.97 19.66
CA SER A 602 -3.15 -20.52 19.92
C SER A 602 -4.13 -19.80 19.01
N THR A 603 -4.08 -20.05 17.69
CA THR A 603 -4.84 -19.28 16.70
C THR A 603 -6.28 -19.75 16.61
N TYR A 604 -6.52 -21.06 16.57
CA TYR A 604 -7.86 -21.58 16.32
C TYR A 604 -8.54 -22.02 17.60
N VAL A 605 -7.90 -22.84 18.45
CA VAL A 605 -8.59 -23.35 19.65
C VAL A 605 -8.87 -22.23 20.65
N LYS A 606 -7.82 -21.54 21.12
CA LYS A 606 -7.97 -20.41 22.02
C LYS A 606 -8.67 -19.22 21.34
N GLY A 607 -8.22 -18.88 20.12
CA GLY A 607 -8.81 -17.77 19.38
C GLY A 607 -10.31 -17.91 19.11
N LEU A 608 -10.82 -19.13 18.85
CA LEU A 608 -12.26 -19.36 18.73
C LEU A 608 -12.96 -19.28 20.08
N LEU A 609 -12.43 -19.92 21.14
CA LEU A 609 -13.01 -19.86 22.49
C LEU A 609 -13.21 -18.42 22.97
N ASP A 610 -12.24 -17.54 22.71
CA ASP A 610 -12.25 -16.14 23.13
C ASP A 610 -13.34 -15.30 22.40
N VAL A 611 -13.87 -15.78 21.26
CA VAL A 611 -14.85 -15.04 20.43
C VAL A 611 -16.22 -15.71 20.33
N ILE A 612 -16.45 -16.81 21.06
CA ILE A 612 -17.80 -17.36 21.20
C ILE A 612 -18.66 -16.36 21.97
N GLN A 613 -19.76 -15.92 21.36
CA GLN A 613 -20.72 -14.99 21.95
C GLN A 613 -21.71 -15.70 22.90
N PRO A 614 -22.49 -14.96 23.71
CA PRO A 614 -23.41 -15.56 24.69
C PRO A 614 -24.47 -16.52 24.12
N ASP A 615 -24.81 -16.41 22.83
CA ASP A 615 -25.69 -17.33 22.11
C ASP A 615 -24.99 -18.66 21.72
N GLY A 616 -23.71 -18.79 22.06
CA GLY A 616 -22.84 -19.92 21.75
C GLY A 616 -22.45 -19.99 20.28
N ARG A 617 -22.48 -18.87 19.56
CA ARG A 617 -22.07 -18.78 18.16
C ARG A 617 -20.83 -17.91 18.00
N VAL A 618 -20.18 -18.07 16.86
CA VAL A 618 -19.17 -17.13 16.37
C VAL A 618 -19.76 -16.35 15.20
N HIS A 619 -19.69 -15.03 15.29
CA HIS A 619 -20.20 -14.10 14.27
C HIS A 619 -19.00 -13.49 13.54
N THR A 620 -18.53 -14.20 12.52
CA THR A 620 -17.49 -13.65 11.65
C THR A 620 -18.02 -12.42 10.90
N ARG A 621 -17.12 -11.51 10.52
CA ARG A 621 -17.43 -10.41 9.61
C ARG A 621 -16.76 -10.62 8.27
N TYR A 622 -17.52 -10.46 7.19
CA TYR A 622 -17.04 -10.52 5.82
C TYR A 622 -16.71 -9.10 5.32
N LEU A 623 -15.44 -8.87 4.99
CA LEU A 623 -15.00 -7.63 4.36
C LEU A 623 -15.11 -7.77 2.84
N GLN A 624 -16.05 -7.04 2.26
CA GLN A 624 -16.33 -7.03 0.81
C GLN A 624 -15.39 -6.07 0.06
N THR A 625 -14.85 -5.07 0.76
CA THR A 625 -14.01 -3.98 0.24
C THR A 625 -12.51 -4.15 0.49
N LEU A 626 -12.04 -5.39 0.76
CA LEU A 626 -10.63 -5.63 1.07
C LEU A 626 -9.82 -6.17 -0.11
N THR A 627 -10.32 -7.18 -0.82
CA THR A 627 -9.52 -7.88 -1.83
C THR A 627 -9.79 -7.35 -3.22
N ALA A 628 -8.77 -6.85 -3.92
CA ALA A 628 -8.91 -6.34 -5.28
C ALA A 628 -9.43 -7.37 -6.31
N THR A 629 -9.45 -8.66 -5.97
CA THR A 629 -10.05 -9.71 -6.81
C THR A 629 -11.55 -9.88 -6.57
N GLY A 630 -12.16 -9.14 -5.64
CA GLY A 630 -13.59 -9.27 -5.31
C GLY A 630 -13.93 -10.45 -4.39
N ARG A 631 -12.93 -11.24 -3.95
CA ARG A 631 -13.13 -12.29 -2.94
C ARG A 631 -13.52 -11.68 -1.60
N LEU A 632 -14.40 -12.38 -0.89
CA LEU A 632 -14.72 -12.07 0.50
C LEU A 632 -13.53 -12.41 1.40
N SER A 633 -13.30 -11.58 2.42
CA SER A 633 -12.35 -11.89 3.51
C SER A 633 -13.10 -12.00 4.82
N SER A 634 -12.82 -13.04 5.60
CA SER A 634 -13.43 -13.25 6.92
C SER A 634 -12.50 -12.76 8.05
N VAL A 635 -13.06 -12.01 9.00
CA VAL A 635 -12.38 -11.52 10.21
C VAL A 635 -13.27 -11.71 11.45
N ASP A 636 -12.67 -11.63 12.64
CA ASP A 636 -13.37 -11.65 13.94
C ASP A 636 -14.37 -12.80 14.20
N PRO A 637 -14.02 -14.10 14.04
CA PRO A 637 -12.73 -14.65 13.64
C PRO A 637 -12.65 -14.95 12.14
N ASN A 638 -11.44 -15.23 11.64
CA ASN A 638 -11.27 -15.68 10.24
C ASN A 638 -11.63 -17.16 10.09
N LEU A 639 -12.82 -17.43 9.57
CA LEU A 639 -13.36 -18.78 9.31
C LEU A 639 -12.90 -19.36 7.96
N GLN A 640 -12.34 -18.54 7.06
CA GLN A 640 -11.82 -19.04 5.78
C GLN A 640 -10.51 -19.81 5.94
N ASN A 641 -9.76 -19.53 7.01
CA ASN A 641 -8.45 -20.14 7.26
C ASN A 641 -8.51 -21.35 8.21
N ILE A 642 -9.68 -21.95 8.45
CA ILE A 642 -9.80 -23.14 9.31
C ILE A 642 -9.07 -24.31 8.64
N PRO A 643 -8.06 -24.94 9.31
CA PRO A 643 -7.21 -25.93 8.69
C PRO A 643 -7.95 -27.16 8.13
N THR A 644 -7.58 -27.57 6.91
CA THR A 644 -8.15 -28.74 6.22
C THR A 644 -7.16 -29.86 5.92
N ARG A 645 -5.85 -29.57 5.99
CA ARG A 645 -4.82 -30.46 5.41
C ARG A 645 -4.29 -31.48 6.42
N THR A 646 -4.09 -31.05 7.66
CA THR A 646 -3.49 -31.88 8.71
C THR A 646 -4.57 -32.46 9.59
N GLU A 647 -4.33 -33.64 10.16
CA GLU A 647 -5.36 -34.34 10.92
C GLU A 647 -5.76 -33.53 12.17
N GLU A 648 -4.77 -33.03 12.93
CA GLU A 648 -4.99 -32.15 14.08
C GLU A 648 -5.76 -30.88 13.71
N GLY A 649 -5.46 -30.32 12.53
CA GLY A 649 -6.13 -29.12 12.05
C GLY A 649 -7.60 -29.39 11.70
N LYS A 650 -7.89 -30.51 11.03
CA LYS A 650 -9.26 -30.89 10.70
C LYS A 650 -10.10 -31.11 11.96
N GLN A 651 -9.53 -31.63 13.06
CA GLN A 651 -10.27 -31.86 14.31
C GLN A 651 -10.99 -30.61 14.84
N ILE A 652 -10.46 -29.39 14.58
CA ILE A 652 -11.13 -28.14 14.97
C ILE A 652 -12.53 -28.04 14.34
N ARG A 653 -12.71 -28.56 13.11
CA ARG A 653 -14.00 -28.54 12.41
C ARG A 653 -15.11 -29.32 13.14
N LYS A 654 -14.76 -30.22 14.05
CA LYS A 654 -15.74 -30.95 14.90
C LYS A 654 -16.46 -30.04 15.88
N ALA A 655 -15.84 -28.94 16.28
CA ALA A 655 -16.46 -27.98 17.19
C ALA A 655 -17.57 -27.16 16.50
N PHE A 656 -17.62 -27.11 15.17
CA PHE A 656 -18.66 -26.39 14.44
C PHE A 656 -19.83 -27.34 14.17
N VAL A 657 -20.93 -27.10 14.87
CA VAL A 657 -22.09 -28.01 14.98
C VAL A 657 -23.35 -27.32 14.45
N PRO A 658 -24.40 -28.07 14.07
CA PRO A 658 -25.70 -27.48 13.75
C PRO A 658 -26.30 -26.77 14.96
N SER A 659 -27.22 -25.83 14.72
CA SER A 659 -27.89 -25.14 15.82
C SER A 659 -28.97 -25.97 16.50
N GLU A 660 -29.58 -26.90 15.77
CA GLU A 660 -30.52 -27.89 16.32
C GLU A 660 -29.77 -29.20 16.66
N PRO A 661 -30.06 -29.83 17.82
CA PRO A 661 -29.35 -31.05 18.25
C PRO A 661 -29.39 -32.23 17.27
N ASP A 662 -30.44 -32.34 16.45
CA ASP A 662 -30.60 -33.37 15.42
C ASP A 662 -30.54 -32.81 13.99
N GLY A 663 -30.11 -31.55 13.85
CA GLY A 663 -29.83 -30.91 12.56
C GLY A 663 -28.51 -31.39 11.93
N TYR A 664 -28.15 -30.77 10.82
CA TYR A 664 -26.98 -31.12 10.03
C TYR A 664 -26.21 -29.89 9.58
N ILE A 665 -24.91 -30.05 9.41
CA ILE A 665 -24.09 -29.15 8.60
C ILE A 665 -24.07 -29.70 7.18
N PHE A 666 -24.38 -28.85 6.20
CA PHE A 666 -24.28 -29.15 4.78
C PHE A 666 -23.22 -28.26 4.15
N SER A 667 -22.31 -28.84 3.38
CA SER A 667 -21.25 -28.13 2.67
C SER A 667 -21.38 -28.41 1.17
N CYS A 668 -21.18 -27.39 0.34
CA CYS A 668 -21.13 -27.52 -1.11
C CYS A 668 -20.04 -26.64 -1.70
N ASP A 669 -19.15 -27.23 -2.50
CA ASP A 669 -17.97 -26.59 -3.09
C ASP A 669 -18.00 -26.72 -4.62
N TYR A 670 -17.60 -25.68 -5.33
CA TYR A 670 -17.42 -25.78 -6.77
C TYR A 670 -16.22 -26.63 -7.16
N SER A 671 -16.48 -27.62 -8.01
CA SER A 671 -15.44 -28.46 -8.57
C SER A 671 -14.66 -27.69 -9.65
N GLN A 672 -13.48 -27.16 -9.26
CA GLN A 672 -12.48 -26.55 -10.15
C GLN A 672 -12.97 -25.30 -10.89
N VAL A 673 -13.72 -24.42 -10.20
CA VAL A 673 -14.32 -23.21 -10.80
C VAL A 673 -13.32 -22.33 -11.55
N GLU A 674 -12.09 -22.14 -11.02
CA GLU A 674 -11.06 -21.33 -11.67
C GLU A 674 -10.68 -21.86 -13.06
N LEU A 675 -10.60 -23.20 -13.23
CA LEU A 675 -10.28 -23.80 -14.52
C LEU A 675 -11.46 -23.78 -15.49
N ARG A 676 -12.69 -23.85 -14.98
CA ARG A 676 -13.90 -23.69 -15.80
C ARG A 676 -14.03 -22.27 -16.32
N VAL A 677 -13.75 -21.28 -15.48
CA VAL A 677 -13.65 -19.87 -15.88
C VAL A 677 -12.54 -19.69 -16.91
N LEU A 678 -11.35 -20.28 -16.70
CA LEU A 678 -10.27 -20.24 -17.69
C LEU A 678 -10.73 -20.79 -19.06
N ALA A 679 -11.40 -21.93 -19.08
CA ALA A 679 -11.93 -22.53 -20.32
C ALA A 679 -12.92 -21.62 -21.05
N HIS A 680 -13.74 -20.88 -20.30
CA HIS A 680 -14.68 -19.90 -20.85
C HIS A 680 -13.95 -18.66 -21.40
N VAL A 681 -13.16 -17.97 -20.57
CA VAL A 681 -12.52 -16.70 -20.98
C VAL A 681 -11.45 -16.87 -22.06
N SER A 682 -10.80 -18.05 -22.11
CA SER A 682 -9.85 -18.36 -23.18
C SER A 682 -10.50 -18.87 -24.46
N GLY A 683 -11.73 -19.40 -24.39
CA GLY A 683 -12.38 -20.05 -25.53
C GLY A 683 -11.70 -21.34 -25.99
N ASP A 684 -10.82 -21.93 -25.17
CA ASP A 684 -10.03 -23.10 -25.55
C ASP A 684 -10.90 -24.35 -25.75
N GLN A 685 -11.01 -24.79 -27.00
CA GLN A 685 -11.96 -25.85 -27.39
C GLN A 685 -11.64 -27.18 -26.72
N ASN A 686 -10.34 -27.51 -26.56
CA ASN A 686 -9.91 -28.76 -25.97
C ASN A 686 -10.21 -28.81 -24.47
N MET A 687 -9.99 -27.70 -23.75
CA MET A 687 -10.35 -27.62 -22.34
C MET A 687 -11.87 -27.62 -22.14
N GLN A 688 -12.61 -26.92 -23.01
CA GLN A 688 -14.08 -26.91 -22.96
C GLN A 688 -14.67 -28.30 -23.21
N GLU A 689 -14.17 -29.03 -24.19
CA GLU A 689 -14.60 -30.40 -24.47
C GLU A 689 -14.33 -31.33 -23.27
N ALA A 690 -13.13 -31.24 -22.67
CA ALA A 690 -12.78 -32.05 -21.51
C ALA A 690 -13.76 -31.85 -20.33
N PHE A 691 -14.21 -30.62 -20.09
CA PHE A 691 -15.22 -30.35 -19.06
C PHE A 691 -16.62 -30.82 -19.45
N LYS A 692 -17.01 -30.71 -20.74
CA LYS A 692 -18.33 -31.14 -21.24
C LYS A 692 -18.51 -32.66 -21.22
N THR A 693 -17.44 -33.42 -21.45
CA THR A 693 -17.46 -34.89 -21.42
C THR A 693 -17.29 -35.48 -20.02
N GLY A 694 -17.02 -34.65 -19.01
CA GLY A 694 -16.83 -35.08 -17.62
C GLY A 694 -15.47 -35.73 -17.35
N TYR A 695 -14.46 -35.52 -18.21
CA TYR A 695 -13.11 -36.00 -17.94
C TYR A 695 -12.49 -35.28 -16.74
N ASP A 696 -11.72 -36.02 -15.94
CA ASP A 696 -10.84 -35.40 -14.95
C ASP A 696 -9.76 -34.57 -15.64
N ILE A 697 -9.91 -33.24 -15.60
CA ILE A 697 -9.04 -32.29 -16.32
C ILE A 697 -7.56 -32.48 -16.01
N HIS A 698 -7.22 -32.92 -14.79
CA HIS A 698 -5.84 -33.18 -14.39
C HIS A 698 -5.27 -34.42 -15.06
N SER A 699 -6.05 -35.49 -15.15
CA SER A 699 -5.65 -36.72 -15.85
C SER A 699 -5.58 -36.49 -17.36
N HIS A 700 -6.56 -35.77 -17.92
CA HIS A 700 -6.54 -35.36 -19.33
C HIS A 700 -5.29 -34.54 -19.67
N THR A 701 -4.95 -33.58 -18.82
CA THR A 701 -3.73 -32.78 -18.99
C THR A 701 -2.46 -33.64 -18.81
N ALA A 702 -2.46 -34.58 -17.86
CA ALA A 702 -1.32 -35.47 -17.65
C ALA A 702 -1.04 -36.33 -18.89
N MET A 703 -2.06 -36.85 -19.56
CA MET A 703 -1.86 -37.63 -20.78
C MET A 703 -1.05 -36.86 -21.83
N LYS A 704 -1.31 -35.56 -21.96
CA LYS A 704 -0.66 -34.74 -22.98
C LYS A 704 0.73 -34.29 -22.54
N ILE A 705 0.87 -33.81 -21.30
CA ILE A 705 2.17 -33.39 -20.75
C ILE A 705 3.19 -34.54 -20.74
N PHE A 706 2.73 -35.78 -20.52
CA PHE A 706 3.59 -36.97 -20.47
C PHE A 706 3.58 -37.82 -21.75
N HIS A 707 2.88 -37.39 -22.82
CA HIS A 707 2.73 -38.13 -24.08
C HIS A 707 2.24 -39.58 -23.89
N LEU A 708 1.14 -39.74 -23.15
CA LEU A 708 0.49 -41.02 -22.87
C LEU A 708 -0.68 -41.24 -23.83
N ASP A 709 -0.87 -42.49 -24.26
CA ASP A 709 -1.90 -42.86 -25.23
C ASP A 709 -3.25 -43.17 -24.55
N SER A 710 -3.26 -43.47 -23.25
CA SER A 710 -4.46 -43.84 -22.48
C SER A 710 -4.49 -43.21 -21.08
N PRO A 711 -5.68 -42.83 -20.55
CA PRO A 711 -5.84 -42.38 -19.16
C PRO A 711 -5.33 -43.38 -18.12
N ASP A 712 -5.37 -44.69 -18.41
CA ASP A 712 -4.95 -45.74 -17.47
C ASP A 712 -3.44 -45.71 -17.16
N GLN A 713 -2.66 -45.03 -18.01
CA GLN A 713 -1.22 -44.84 -17.80
C GLN A 713 -0.92 -43.69 -16.83
N VAL A 714 -1.93 -42.89 -16.45
CA VAL A 714 -1.76 -41.73 -15.56
C VAL A 714 -1.58 -42.21 -14.12
N THR A 715 -0.34 -42.12 -13.64
CA THR A 715 -0.05 -42.39 -12.23
C THR A 715 -0.53 -41.24 -11.32
N PRO A 716 -0.76 -41.48 -10.00
CA PRO A 716 -1.09 -40.42 -9.05
C PRO A 716 -0.06 -39.28 -9.01
N LEU A 717 1.22 -39.59 -9.22
CA LEU A 717 2.30 -38.61 -9.30
C LEU A 717 2.18 -37.74 -10.55
N MET A 718 1.91 -38.33 -11.71
CA MET A 718 1.69 -37.61 -12.98
C MET A 718 0.47 -36.69 -12.86
N ARG A 719 -0.64 -37.19 -12.31
CA ARG A 719 -1.83 -36.38 -12.04
C ARG A 719 -1.52 -35.20 -11.11
N ARG A 720 -0.73 -35.41 -10.05
CA ARG A 720 -0.30 -34.33 -9.14
C ARG A 720 0.56 -33.29 -9.87
N HIS A 721 1.46 -33.71 -10.76
CA HIS A 721 2.24 -32.79 -11.58
C HIS A 721 1.36 -31.98 -12.53
N ALA A 722 0.45 -32.62 -13.25
CA ALA A 722 -0.50 -31.94 -14.13
C ALA A 722 -1.42 -30.97 -13.37
N LYS A 723 -1.88 -31.35 -12.16
CA LYS A 723 -2.61 -30.43 -11.28
C LYS A 723 -1.79 -29.17 -10.96
N ALA A 724 -0.52 -29.33 -10.57
CA ALA A 724 0.34 -28.19 -10.29
C ALA A 724 0.61 -27.32 -11.53
N VAL A 725 0.66 -27.91 -12.73
CA VAL A 725 0.74 -27.16 -14.00
C VAL A 725 -0.55 -26.38 -14.25
N ASN A 726 -1.73 -27.02 -14.19
CA ASN A 726 -3.03 -26.35 -14.39
C ASN A 726 -3.18 -25.11 -13.52
N PHE A 727 -3.02 -25.27 -12.21
CA PHE A 727 -3.10 -24.15 -11.28
C PHE A 727 -1.94 -23.17 -11.48
N GLY A 728 -0.73 -23.66 -11.74
CA GLY A 728 0.42 -22.81 -12.04
C GLY A 728 0.17 -21.85 -13.20
N ILE A 729 -0.41 -22.33 -14.30
CA ILE A 729 -0.74 -21.51 -15.48
C ILE A 729 -1.81 -20.46 -15.17
N VAL A 730 -2.85 -20.81 -14.41
CA VAL A 730 -3.86 -19.84 -13.91
C VAL A 730 -3.23 -18.67 -13.14
N TYR A 731 -2.12 -18.93 -12.44
CA TYR A 731 -1.36 -17.91 -11.70
C TYR A 731 -0.16 -17.32 -12.48
N GLY A 732 -0.03 -17.63 -13.77
CA GLY A 732 1.06 -17.17 -14.63
C GLY A 732 2.44 -17.61 -14.16
N ILE A 733 2.57 -18.84 -13.64
CA ILE A 733 3.84 -19.36 -13.10
C ILE A 733 4.94 -19.39 -14.18
N SER A 734 6.17 -19.08 -13.76
CA SER A 734 7.36 -19.28 -14.62
C SER A 734 7.87 -20.71 -14.55
N ASP A 735 8.66 -21.11 -15.54
CA ASP A 735 9.42 -22.36 -15.54
C ASP A 735 10.25 -22.58 -14.27
N TYR A 736 10.88 -21.50 -13.75
CA TYR A 736 11.60 -21.52 -12.49
C TYR A 736 10.67 -21.83 -11.30
N GLY A 737 9.53 -21.15 -11.21
CA GLY A 737 8.55 -21.39 -10.14
C GLY A 737 8.01 -22.82 -10.17
N LEU A 738 7.66 -23.30 -11.37
CA LEU A 738 7.16 -24.66 -11.57
C LEU A 738 8.23 -25.71 -11.22
N SER A 739 9.49 -25.47 -11.58
CA SER A 739 10.61 -26.36 -11.24
C SER A 739 10.77 -26.56 -9.73
N LYS A 740 10.59 -25.48 -8.95
CA LYS A 740 10.65 -25.51 -7.48
C LYS A 740 9.45 -26.25 -6.88
N ASN A 741 8.24 -25.98 -7.39
CA ASN A 741 7.02 -26.63 -6.91
C ASN A 741 7.02 -28.14 -7.16
N LEU A 742 7.57 -28.57 -8.29
CA LEU A 742 7.59 -29.97 -8.70
C LEU A 742 8.85 -30.74 -8.27
N GLY A 743 9.92 -30.03 -7.87
CA GLY A 743 11.22 -30.64 -7.57
C GLY A 743 11.92 -31.22 -8.81
N ILE A 744 11.72 -30.60 -9.98
CA ILE A 744 12.28 -31.06 -11.27
C ILE A 744 13.26 -30.03 -11.84
N SER A 745 13.98 -30.39 -12.91
CA SER A 745 14.86 -29.44 -13.60
C SER A 745 14.05 -28.34 -14.30
N ARG A 746 14.64 -27.15 -14.42
CA ARG A 746 14.02 -26.01 -15.14
C ARG A 746 13.68 -26.37 -16.59
N LYS A 747 14.55 -27.13 -17.26
CA LYS A 747 14.31 -27.64 -18.62
C LYS A 747 13.04 -28.49 -18.68
N ARG A 748 12.88 -29.43 -17.74
CA ARG A 748 11.69 -30.29 -17.69
C ARG A 748 10.42 -29.52 -17.36
N ALA A 749 10.53 -28.50 -16.50
CA ALA A 749 9.40 -27.61 -16.21
C ALA A 749 8.97 -26.80 -17.45
N GLN A 750 9.92 -26.31 -18.25
CA GLN A 750 9.61 -25.65 -19.53
C GLN A 750 8.94 -26.60 -20.51
N GLU A 751 9.46 -27.84 -20.66
CA GLU A 751 8.83 -28.88 -21.49
C GLU A 751 7.36 -29.13 -21.09
N PHE A 752 7.06 -29.14 -19.78
CA PHE A 752 5.67 -29.29 -19.31
C PHE A 752 4.77 -28.11 -19.66
N ILE A 753 5.30 -26.88 -19.63
CA ILE A 753 4.57 -25.67 -20.02
C ILE A 753 4.33 -25.67 -21.54
N ASP A 754 5.33 -26.05 -22.33
CA ASP A 754 5.22 -26.10 -23.79
C ASP A 754 4.19 -27.15 -24.22
N ASN A 755 4.27 -28.38 -23.68
CA ASN A 755 3.28 -29.43 -23.94
C ASN A 755 1.86 -29.03 -23.50
N TYR A 756 1.73 -28.24 -22.43
CA TYR A 756 0.45 -27.72 -21.99
C TYR A 756 -0.16 -26.75 -23.02
N PHE A 757 0.63 -25.82 -23.55
CA PHE A 757 0.16 -24.89 -24.58
C PHE A 757 -0.04 -25.53 -25.95
N GLU A 758 0.65 -26.62 -26.27
CA GLU A 758 0.31 -27.43 -27.44
C GLU A 758 -1.07 -28.07 -27.30
N GLN A 759 -1.42 -28.51 -26.10
CA GLN A 759 -2.72 -29.09 -25.82
C GLN A 759 -3.83 -28.04 -25.70
N TYR A 760 -3.54 -26.86 -25.14
CA TYR A 760 -4.50 -25.79 -24.92
C TYR A 760 -3.99 -24.48 -25.53
N PRO A 761 -3.97 -24.38 -26.88
CA PRO A 761 -3.33 -23.27 -27.58
C PRO A 761 -4.00 -21.92 -27.33
N GLN A 762 -5.34 -21.87 -27.19
CA GLN A 762 -6.05 -20.60 -27.00
C GLN A 762 -5.79 -19.99 -25.62
N ILE A 763 -5.36 -20.80 -24.63
CA ILE A 763 -4.96 -20.27 -23.32
C ILE A 763 -3.74 -19.35 -23.44
N LYS A 764 -2.78 -19.70 -24.31
CA LYS A 764 -1.60 -18.86 -24.54
C LYS A 764 -1.99 -17.52 -25.18
N ASP A 765 -2.91 -17.56 -26.14
CA ASP A 765 -3.42 -16.36 -26.81
C ASP A 765 -4.18 -15.47 -25.83
N TYR A 766 -5.02 -16.05 -24.98
CA TYR A 766 -5.69 -15.34 -23.88
C TYR A 766 -4.69 -14.67 -22.93
N MET A 767 -3.65 -15.37 -22.49
CA MET A 767 -2.64 -14.80 -21.59
C MET A 767 -1.95 -13.58 -22.20
N ASN A 768 -1.58 -13.66 -23.48
CA ASN A 768 -0.97 -12.54 -24.20
C ASN A 768 -1.95 -11.37 -24.35
N LYS A 769 -3.20 -11.66 -24.72
CA LYS A 769 -4.26 -10.66 -24.87
C LYS A 769 -4.56 -9.96 -23.55
N ALA A 770 -4.71 -10.69 -22.45
CA ALA A 770 -4.98 -10.14 -21.12
C ALA A 770 -3.85 -9.18 -20.67
N VAL A 771 -2.58 -9.53 -20.93
CA VAL A 771 -1.45 -8.64 -20.64
C VAL A 771 -1.48 -7.40 -21.53
N GLN A 772 -1.80 -7.55 -22.82
CA GLN A 772 -1.86 -6.43 -23.75
C GLN A 772 -3.00 -5.47 -23.39
N GLU A 773 -4.21 -5.99 -23.12
CA GLU A 773 -5.35 -5.19 -22.69
C GLU A 773 -5.06 -4.46 -21.37
N ALA A 774 -4.40 -5.10 -20.41
CA ALA A 774 -3.99 -4.44 -19.18
C ALA A 774 -2.97 -3.32 -19.40
N ARG A 775 -2.08 -3.44 -20.39
CA ARG A 775 -1.16 -2.37 -20.79
C ARG A 775 -1.87 -1.23 -21.49
N ASP A 776 -2.90 -1.52 -22.28
CA ASP A 776 -3.60 -0.49 -23.06
C ASP A 776 -4.61 0.27 -22.19
N LYS A 777 -5.30 -0.43 -21.28
CA LYS A 777 -6.37 0.13 -20.43
C LYS A 777 -5.89 0.52 -19.02
N GLY A 778 -4.78 -0.03 -18.55
CA GLY A 778 -4.28 0.16 -17.18
C GLY A 778 -4.93 -0.71 -16.11
N TYR A 779 -5.84 -1.62 -16.48
CA TYR A 779 -6.55 -2.52 -15.56
C TYR A 779 -6.89 -3.87 -16.19
N ALA A 780 -7.17 -4.87 -15.37
CA ALA A 780 -7.78 -6.14 -15.76
C ALA A 780 -9.25 -6.20 -15.33
N GLU A 781 -10.09 -6.91 -16.09
CA GLU A 781 -11.55 -6.90 -15.91
C GLU A 781 -12.13 -8.33 -15.87
N THR A 782 -13.12 -8.59 -15.01
CA THR A 782 -13.81 -9.89 -14.90
C THR A 782 -14.98 -10.01 -15.90
N ILE A 783 -15.62 -11.17 -15.97
CA ILE A 783 -16.83 -11.39 -16.78
C ILE A 783 -17.96 -10.43 -16.37
N MET A 784 -18.02 -10.04 -15.10
CA MET A 784 -19.04 -9.13 -14.54
C MET A 784 -18.51 -7.71 -14.39
N HIS A 785 -17.57 -7.29 -15.25
CA HIS A 785 -17.02 -5.94 -15.32
C HIS A 785 -16.32 -5.43 -14.05
N ARG A 786 -15.91 -6.31 -13.12
CA ARG A 786 -15.08 -5.90 -11.99
C ARG A 786 -13.68 -5.56 -12.46
N ARG A 787 -13.23 -4.34 -12.18
CA ARG A 787 -11.90 -3.87 -12.55
C ARG A 787 -10.88 -4.02 -11.44
N ARG A 788 -9.63 -4.29 -11.82
CA ARG A 788 -8.44 -4.21 -10.96
C ARG A 788 -7.37 -3.41 -11.67
N TYR A 789 -7.07 -2.23 -11.15
CA TYR A 789 -6.03 -1.37 -11.69
C TYR A 789 -4.63 -1.94 -11.45
N LEU A 790 -3.74 -1.72 -12.42
CA LEU A 790 -2.40 -2.29 -12.46
C LEU A 790 -1.37 -1.20 -12.81
N PRO A 791 -1.11 -0.23 -11.91
CA PRO A 791 -0.18 0.88 -12.18
C PRO A 791 1.24 0.39 -12.53
N ASP A 792 1.60 -0.79 -12.02
CA ASP A 792 2.89 -1.44 -12.23
C ASP A 792 3.02 -2.17 -13.59
N ILE A 793 2.00 -2.19 -14.44
CA ILE A 793 2.01 -2.93 -15.71
C ILE A 793 3.05 -2.39 -16.71
N HIS A 794 3.47 -1.12 -16.53
CA HIS A 794 4.53 -0.48 -17.32
C HIS A 794 5.86 -0.33 -16.56
N ALA A 795 6.00 -0.90 -15.36
CA ALA A 795 7.19 -0.73 -14.53
C ALA A 795 8.48 -1.12 -15.28
N LYS A 796 9.55 -0.32 -15.16
CA LYS A 796 10.83 -0.63 -15.83
C LYS A 796 11.46 -1.89 -15.25
N LYS A 797 11.34 -2.07 -13.94
CA LYS A 797 11.85 -3.23 -13.20
C LYS A 797 11.09 -4.51 -13.57
N TYR A 798 11.79 -5.43 -14.22
CA TYR A 798 11.22 -6.70 -14.70
C TYR A 798 10.39 -7.46 -13.65
N THR A 799 10.86 -7.57 -12.40
CA THR A 799 10.15 -8.34 -11.38
C THR A 799 8.80 -7.72 -10.97
N VAL A 800 8.70 -6.40 -11.02
CA VAL A 800 7.47 -5.64 -10.69
C VAL A 800 6.49 -5.76 -11.84
N ARG A 801 6.96 -5.47 -13.06
CA ARG A 801 6.16 -5.65 -14.28
C ARG A 801 5.66 -7.07 -14.45
N ALA A 802 6.52 -8.07 -14.29
CA ALA A 802 6.13 -9.47 -14.41
C ALA A 802 5.11 -9.89 -13.34
N PHE A 803 5.10 -9.24 -12.16
CA PHE A 803 4.04 -9.47 -11.17
C PHE A 803 2.71 -8.85 -11.62
N ALA A 804 2.72 -7.63 -12.16
CA ALA A 804 1.54 -7.01 -12.75
C ALA A 804 0.98 -7.81 -13.93
N GLU A 805 1.84 -8.32 -14.82
CA GLU A 805 1.44 -9.19 -15.95
C GLU A 805 0.78 -10.50 -15.48
N ARG A 806 1.36 -11.18 -14.48
CA ARG A 806 0.72 -12.35 -13.86
C ARG A 806 -0.63 -12.00 -13.23
N THR A 807 -0.71 -10.82 -12.64
CA THR A 807 -1.92 -10.31 -12.01
C THR A 807 -3.00 -10.01 -13.05
N ALA A 808 -2.63 -9.46 -14.21
CA ALA A 808 -3.53 -9.21 -15.33
C ALA A 808 -4.17 -10.49 -15.86
N ILE A 809 -3.40 -11.59 -15.93
CA ILE A 809 -3.89 -12.89 -16.38
C ILE A 809 -4.83 -13.52 -15.34
N ASN A 810 -4.45 -13.43 -14.06
CA ASN A 810 -5.12 -14.14 -12.97
C ASN A 810 -6.40 -13.44 -12.49
N SER A 811 -6.44 -12.11 -12.48
CA SER A 811 -7.55 -11.36 -11.89
C SER A 811 -8.90 -11.60 -12.59
N PRO A 812 -8.98 -11.67 -13.93
CA PRO A 812 -10.23 -12.05 -14.61
C PRO A 812 -10.71 -13.45 -14.21
N ILE A 813 -9.81 -14.40 -13.99
CA ILE A 813 -10.16 -15.78 -13.63
C ILE A 813 -10.65 -15.86 -12.18
N GLN A 814 -9.81 -15.40 -11.25
CA GLN A 814 -10.08 -15.45 -9.82
C GLN A 814 -11.27 -14.56 -9.44
N GLY A 815 -11.36 -13.38 -10.05
CA GLY A 815 -12.42 -12.43 -9.78
C GLY A 815 -13.76 -12.89 -10.34
N SER A 816 -13.79 -13.46 -11.55
CA SER A 816 -15.04 -14.05 -12.06
C SER A 816 -15.50 -15.23 -11.20
N ALA A 817 -14.58 -16.07 -10.69
CA ALA A 817 -14.95 -17.11 -9.73
C ALA A 817 -15.54 -16.54 -8.43
N ALA A 818 -15.03 -15.39 -7.96
CA ALA A 818 -15.60 -14.68 -6.82
C ALA A 818 -16.98 -14.08 -7.13
N ASP A 819 -17.20 -13.56 -8.34
CA ASP A 819 -18.50 -13.05 -8.77
C ASP A 819 -19.53 -14.20 -8.88
N ILE A 820 -19.13 -15.36 -9.38
CA ILE A 820 -19.98 -16.56 -9.50
C ILE A 820 -20.48 -17.05 -8.14
N ILE A 821 -19.59 -17.14 -7.13
CA ILE A 821 -20.01 -17.58 -5.79
C ILE A 821 -20.93 -16.54 -5.14
N LYS A 822 -20.71 -15.24 -5.36
CA LYS A 822 -21.63 -14.17 -4.90
C LYS A 822 -23.03 -14.31 -5.51
N ILE A 823 -23.11 -14.53 -6.83
CA ILE A 823 -24.39 -14.77 -7.52
C ILE A 823 -25.08 -16.03 -6.98
N ALA A 824 -24.31 -17.10 -6.74
CA ALA A 824 -24.86 -18.32 -6.13
C ALA A 824 -25.42 -18.06 -4.73
N MET A 825 -24.74 -17.25 -3.91
CA MET A 825 -25.23 -16.86 -2.59
C MET A 825 -26.54 -16.08 -2.66
N ILE A 826 -26.64 -15.12 -3.58
CA ILE A 826 -27.86 -14.33 -3.81
C ILE A 826 -29.02 -15.23 -4.22
N ASN A 827 -28.80 -16.07 -5.24
CA ASN A 827 -29.82 -17.00 -5.74
C ASN A 827 -30.24 -18.00 -4.66
N MET A 828 -29.29 -18.47 -3.85
CA MET A 828 -29.57 -19.42 -2.79
C MET A 828 -30.38 -18.77 -1.67
N GLN A 829 -30.03 -17.56 -1.23
CA GLN A 829 -30.82 -16.85 -0.23
C GLN A 829 -32.25 -16.60 -0.73
N LYS A 830 -32.41 -16.16 -1.98
CA LYS A 830 -33.73 -16.01 -2.61
C LYS A 830 -34.50 -17.32 -2.60
N LYS A 831 -33.85 -18.44 -2.92
CA LYS A 831 -34.49 -19.76 -2.94
C LYS A 831 -34.92 -20.25 -1.55
N LEU A 832 -34.12 -19.98 -0.51
CA LEU A 832 -34.49 -20.27 0.88
C LEU A 832 -35.73 -19.48 1.30
N ASP A 833 -35.76 -18.19 0.96
CA ASP A 833 -36.88 -17.28 1.28
C ASP A 833 -38.17 -17.69 0.54
N GLU A 834 -38.09 -17.99 -0.77
CA GLU A 834 -39.20 -18.45 -1.61
C GLU A 834 -39.84 -19.76 -1.12
N LEU A 835 -39.02 -20.68 -0.60
CA LEU A 835 -39.47 -21.97 -0.09
C LEU A 835 -39.82 -21.93 1.41
N HIS A 836 -39.67 -20.77 2.06
CA HIS A 836 -39.86 -20.57 3.49
C HIS A 836 -39.08 -21.58 4.35
N LEU A 837 -37.85 -21.90 3.93
CA LEU A 837 -36.98 -22.85 4.62
C LEU A 837 -36.32 -22.18 5.83
N LYS A 838 -36.16 -22.94 6.90
CA LYS A 838 -35.45 -22.53 8.12
C LYS A 838 -33.93 -22.68 8.02
N THR A 839 -33.45 -23.44 7.03
CA THR A 839 -32.04 -23.60 6.70
C THR A 839 -31.34 -22.24 6.59
N LYS A 840 -30.16 -22.13 7.20
CA LYS A 840 -29.37 -20.88 7.23
C LYS A 840 -28.05 -21.05 6.50
N MET A 841 -27.73 -20.13 5.61
CA MET A 841 -26.36 -19.98 5.14
C MET A 841 -25.53 -19.34 6.26
N VAL A 842 -24.39 -19.94 6.60
CA VAL A 842 -23.61 -19.56 7.80
C VAL A 842 -22.17 -19.21 7.50
N VAL A 843 -21.52 -19.90 6.56
CA VAL A 843 -20.11 -19.66 6.23
C VAL A 843 -19.86 -19.75 4.73
N GLN A 844 -19.03 -18.84 4.21
CA GLN A 844 -18.47 -18.87 2.87
C GLN A 844 -16.95 -19.03 2.97
N VAL A 845 -16.38 -20.06 2.33
CA VAL A 845 -14.93 -20.32 2.30
C VAL A 845 -14.46 -20.53 0.87
N HIS A 846 -13.86 -19.49 0.28
CA HIS A 846 -13.34 -19.53 -1.10
C HIS A 846 -14.43 -19.84 -2.15
N ASP A 847 -14.63 -21.10 -2.50
CA ASP A 847 -15.63 -21.63 -3.42
C ASP A 847 -16.67 -22.55 -2.73
N GLU A 848 -16.54 -22.73 -1.40
CA GLU A 848 -17.42 -23.52 -0.54
C GLU A 848 -18.50 -22.64 0.14
N LEU A 849 -19.76 -23.11 0.14
CA LEU A 849 -20.87 -22.61 0.95
C LEU A 849 -21.27 -23.64 2.00
N ILE A 850 -21.49 -23.17 3.23
CA ILE A 850 -21.84 -24.00 4.38
C ILE A 850 -23.18 -23.53 4.96
N PHE A 851 -24.02 -24.51 5.28
CA PHE A 851 -25.38 -24.33 5.75
C PHE A 851 -25.61 -25.07 7.07
N ASP A 852 -26.40 -24.45 7.93
CA ASP A 852 -27.01 -25.04 9.12
C ASP A 852 -28.43 -25.48 8.77
N VAL A 853 -28.68 -26.78 8.77
CA VAL A 853 -29.83 -27.41 8.12
C VAL A 853 -30.66 -28.18 9.15
N PRO A 854 -31.92 -27.80 9.36
CA PRO A 854 -32.87 -28.60 10.14
C PRO A 854 -33.05 -29.99 9.55
N LYS A 855 -33.30 -30.97 10.42
CA LYS A 855 -33.37 -32.39 10.03
C LYS A 855 -34.40 -32.67 8.93
N ASP A 856 -35.54 -32.01 8.98
CA ASP A 856 -36.65 -32.17 8.06
C ASP A 856 -36.42 -31.54 6.68
N GLU A 857 -35.42 -30.66 6.57
CA GLU A 857 -35.10 -29.95 5.32
C GLU A 857 -33.93 -30.60 4.54
N LEU A 858 -33.18 -31.54 5.13
CA LEU A 858 -31.96 -32.10 4.55
C LEU A 858 -32.14 -32.65 3.13
N GLU A 859 -33.21 -33.41 2.87
CA GLU A 859 -33.46 -34.01 1.55
C GLU A 859 -33.83 -32.95 0.48
N THR A 860 -34.40 -31.83 0.91
CA THR A 860 -34.64 -30.67 0.04
C THR A 860 -33.32 -29.96 -0.24
N ILE A 861 -32.53 -29.66 0.79
CA ILE A 861 -31.23 -28.97 0.70
C ILE A 861 -30.24 -29.73 -0.21
N LYS A 862 -30.17 -31.06 -0.09
CA LYS A 862 -29.36 -31.93 -0.96
C LYS A 862 -29.60 -31.74 -2.45
N LYS A 863 -30.83 -31.34 -2.83
CA LYS A 863 -31.20 -31.13 -4.23
C LYS A 863 -30.98 -29.67 -4.64
N ILE A 864 -31.48 -28.75 -3.83
CA ILE A 864 -31.54 -27.34 -4.25
C ILE A 864 -30.17 -26.65 -4.22
N VAL A 865 -29.29 -26.97 -3.26
CA VAL A 865 -28.00 -26.27 -3.14
C VAL A 865 -27.11 -26.51 -4.36
N PRO A 866 -26.82 -27.78 -4.77
CA PRO A 866 -26.05 -28.02 -5.98
C PRO A 866 -26.73 -27.47 -7.23
N GLU A 867 -28.07 -27.55 -7.35
CA GLU A 867 -28.82 -27.02 -8.49
C GLU A 867 -28.62 -25.50 -8.63
N VAL A 868 -28.78 -24.75 -7.54
CA VAL A 868 -28.63 -23.29 -7.53
C VAL A 868 -27.18 -22.88 -7.81
N MET A 869 -26.20 -23.53 -7.19
CA MET A 869 -24.79 -23.22 -7.45
C MET A 869 -24.42 -23.49 -8.92
N GLN A 870 -24.79 -24.65 -9.45
CA GLN A 870 -24.44 -25.01 -10.85
C GLN A 870 -25.14 -24.13 -11.90
N SER A 871 -26.25 -23.48 -11.53
CA SER A 871 -27.02 -22.59 -12.42
C SER A 871 -26.76 -21.11 -12.18
N ALA A 872 -25.83 -20.75 -11.28
CA ALA A 872 -25.57 -19.36 -10.88
C ALA A 872 -25.24 -18.46 -12.08
N VAL A 873 -24.41 -18.95 -13.01
CA VAL A 873 -24.09 -18.27 -14.26
C VAL A 873 -24.06 -19.26 -15.41
N LYS A 874 -24.24 -18.75 -16.64
CA LYS A 874 -24.08 -19.54 -17.86
C LYS A 874 -22.68 -19.33 -18.44
N LEU A 875 -21.83 -20.35 -18.32
CA LEU A 875 -20.53 -20.42 -19.01
C LEU A 875 -20.61 -21.35 -20.22
N ASP A 876 -19.57 -21.36 -21.05
CA ASP A 876 -19.44 -22.31 -22.17
C ASP A 876 -19.18 -23.75 -21.71
N VAL A 877 -18.89 -23.95 -20.42
CA VAL A 877 -18.70 -25.24 -19.76
C VAL A 877 -19.66 -25.35 -18.58
N PRO A 878 -20.14 -26.56 -18.24
CA PRO A 878 -21.00 -26.72 -17.07
C PRO A 878 -20.25 -26.34 -15.80
N LEU A 879 -20.92 -25.72 -14.83
CA LEU A 879 -20.44 -25.66 -13.45
C LEU A 879 -20.87 -26.94 -12.74
N ILE A 880 -20.00 -27.49 -11.89
CA ILE A 880 -20.28 -28.69 -11.09
C ILE A 880 -19.99 -28.33 -9.64
N ALA A 881 -20.90 -28.70 -8.75
CA ALA A 881 -20.77 -28.50 -7.31
C ALA A 881 -20.87 -29.85 -6.60
N ASP A 882 -19.85 -30.15 -5.79
CA ASP A 882 -19.78 -31.36 -4.97
C ASP A 882 -20.33 -31.02 -3.58
N SER A 883 -21.12 -31.91 -2.98
CA SER A 883 -21.78 -31.64 -1.69
C SER A 883 -21.64 -32.78 -0.69
N GLY A 884 -21.49 -32.41 0.57
CA GLY A 884 -21.38 -33.30 1.73
C GLY A 884 -22.22 -32.83 2.91
N TRP A 885 -22.55 -33.72 3.83
CA TRP A 885 -23.32 -33.37 5.02
C TRP A 885 -22.94 -34.25 6.22
N GLY A 886 -23.12 -33.73 7.43
CA GLY A 886 -22.80 -34.44 8.66
C GLY A 886 -23.25 -33.70 9.92
N ASN A 887 -22.98 -34.26 11.09
CA ASN A 887 -23.39 -33.68 12.38
C ASN A 887 -22.47 -32.53 12.84
N ASN A 888 -21.43 -32.22 12.06
CA ASN A 888 -20.49 -31.13 12.28
C ASN A 888 -19.76 -30.87 10.95
N TRP A 889 -19.01 -29.77 10.88
CA TRP A 889 -18.27 -29.40 9.67
C TRP A 889 -17.10 -30.35 9.33
N TYR A 890 -16.63 -31.16 10.27
CA TYR A 890 -15.61 -32.18 9.98
C TYR A 890 -16.18 -33.35 9.15
N ASP A 891 -17.43 -33.73 9.45
CA ASP A 891 -18.15 -34.85 8.81
C ASP A 891 -18.84 -34.44 7.50
N ALA A 892 -19.14 -33.15 7.31
CA ALA A 892 -19.75 -32.61 6.08
C ALA A 892 -18.75 -32.52 4.92
N LYS A 893 -18.49 -33.65 4.25
CA LYS A 893 -17.57 -33.77 3.10
C LYS A 893 -18.17 -34.52 1.92
#